data_AF-A0A9P6T3V8-F1
#
_entry.id   AF-A0A9P6T3V8-F1
#
_cell.length_a   1.000
_cell.length_b   1.000
_cell.length_c   1.000
_cell.angle_alpha   90.00
_cell.angle_beta   90.00
_cell.angle_gamma   90.00
#
_symmetry.space_group_name_H-M   'P 1'
#
loop_
_entity.id
_entity.type
_entity.pdbx_description
1 polymer ?
#
loop_
_entity_poly.entity_id
_entity_poly.type
_entity_poly.pdbx_seq_one_letter_code
_entity_poly.pdbx_strand_id
1 'polypeptide(L)'
;MTDTLRASNPLDYPEILFAVGEHIPLFQPNPNDTINMKFTPKTLLSCCLVSKFWRDVLLPFVWRVHDTIPMSHCPMEVLSRHKDLVRYYYFVSTWNRYGTKPLDPPLYTQLYEMTVNFVPSPQTVAKLLVSNKELRKVSVGNIRLATALVPQRVLDGAEGAESVATSEAKGLVVSPFGNIGTTLQELSLEDMEVNTNELWRLLDPVSGNLWSLSLKNLTGTLDDIPLEGLMFPKVTRLIIRIDTRLQYRLEEMIGRCPMLEHLELSGMDNDYPLDALVHILQGTLEVETKKQKEKREKEGRTLKRWVRPLLSTLHLLCHPYGSPTTVANNHKILAAIRACSGYQSTKRNKKINCEQVDEDNGEADDTANNSGIKGMGQRDESLRELSVTLCILDDAAREAIEAHRSTLEILKITIQNRENRASSVALERQGRVLRRLLRSCRRLRVFEFRDLNADADVSSLMEEMLKIKGGDINTDKHKIDDINNSGRESDSGFSEDDELAQVRKARSETWRSPALQSLLIGSGAMLTNNKDLSTLEEQRFNITTTTNDGENVDIEWIMPTQKWDPKTNDGSDALLGERWESYDLFNEDFDTKDETEGIRNGEEIERYELIRRFLNFITPPQQLKTVQLGQLRFCR
;
A
#
# COMPACT_ATOMS: atom_id res chain seq x y z
N MET A 1 -6.50 66.55 -5.61
CA MET A 1 -7.17 65.55 -4.76
C MET A 1 -6.23 64.37 -4.61
N THR A 2 -5.36 64.46 -3.62
CA THR A 2 -4.53 63.34 -3.16
C THR A 2 -5.45 62.46 -2.34
N ASP A 3 -5.99 61.41 -2.96
CA ASP A 3 -6.55 60.29 -2.22
C ASP A 3 -5.43 59.78 -1.31
N THR A 4 -5.43 60.26 -0.07
CA THR A 4 -4.71 59.64 1.02
C THR A 4 -5.15 58.19 1.00
N LEU A 5 -4.25 57.32 0.54
CA LEU A 5 -4.23 55.88 0.75
C LEU A 5 -4.43 55.67 2.25
N ARG A 6 -5.68 55.73 2.72
CA ARG A 6 -6.08 55.11 3.97
C ARG A 6 -5.63 53.68 3.79
N ALA A 7 -4.70 53.24 4.64
CA ALA A 7 -4.26 51.86 4.65
C ALA A 7 -5.52 50.99 4.69
N SER A 8 -5.85 50.40 3.54
CA SER A 8 -6.92 49.42 3.39
C SER A 8 -6.62 48.32 4.40
N ASN A 9 -7.64 47.86 5.12
CA ASN A 9 -7.45 46.75 6.02
C ASN A 9 -6.86 45.60 5.18
N PRO A 10 -5.76 44.93 5.60
CA PRO A 10 -5.19 43.83 4.83
C PRO A 10 -6.23 42.76 4.46
N LEU A 11 -7.29 42.60 5.24
CA LEU A 11 -8.40 41.68 4.99
C LEU A 11 -9.39 42.14 3.90
N ASP A 12 -9.18 43.33 3.33
CA ASP A 12 -9.89 43.81 2.14
C ASP A 12 -9.21 43.36 0.84
N TYR A 13 -8.00 42.77 0.92
CA TYR A 13 -7.31 42.20 -0.23
C TYR A 13 -7.73 40.74 -0.45
N PRO A 14 -8.26 40.38 -1.63
CA PRO A 14 -8.73 39.03 -1.89
C PRO A 14 -7.58 38.01 -1.83
N GLU A 15 -6.35 38.38 -2.18
CA GLU A 15 -5.18 37.51 -2.12
C GLU A 15 -4.81 37.14 -0.68
N ILE A 16 -4.96 38.07 0.26
CA ILE A 16 -4.70 37.82 1.68
C ILE A 16 -5.78 36.91 2.26
N LEU A 17 -7.06 37.18 1.96
CA LEU A 17 -8.14 36.28 2.36
C LEU A 17 -8.03 34.90 1.72
N PHE A 18 -7.60 34.83 0.46
CA PHE A 18 -7.33 33.59 -0.25
C PHE A 18 -6.26 32.77 0.49
N ALA A 19 -5.13 33.39 0.85
CA ALA A 19 -4.08 32.75 1.62
C ALA A 19 -4.57 32.27 3.01
N VAL A 20 -5.40 33.07 3.68
CA VAL A 20 -6.03 32.65 4.95
C VAL A 20 -6.96 31.44 4.74
N GLY A 21 -7.76 31.45 3.67
CA GLY A 21 -8.66 30.37 3.31
C GLY A 21 -7.95 29.03 3.10
N GLU A 22 -6.75 29.04 2.50
CA GLU A 22 -5.92 27.84 2.31
C GLU A 22 -5.49 27.16 3.61
N HIS A 23 -5.43 27.91 4.72
CA HIS A 23 -5.03 27.39 6.02
C HIS A 23 -6.20 26.97 6.92
N ILE A 24 -7.45 27.12 6.47
CA ILE A 24 -8.62 26.68 7.24
C ILE A 24 -8.90 25.21 6.92
N PRO A 25 -8.76 24.28 7.89
CA PRO A 25 -8.95 22.85 7.63
C PRO A 25 -10.42 22.54 7.34
N LEU A 26 -10.68 21.96 6.17
CA LEU A 26 -12.00 21.44 5.78
C LEU A 26 -12.24 20.01 6.24
N PHE A 27 -11.16 19.26 6.46
CA PHE A 27 -11.18 17.87 6.83
C PHE A 27 -10.44 17.68 8.14
N GLN A 28 -11.02 16.92 9.05
CA GLN A 28 -10.40 16.55 10.33
C GLN A 28 -10.36 15.04 10.45
N PRO A 29 -9.32 14.44 11.05
CA PRO A 29 -9.31 13.01 11.35
C PRO A 29 -10.56 12.62 12.15
N ASN A 30 -11.23 11.55 11.78
CA ASN A 30 -12.28 11.00 12.62
C ASN A 30 -11.62 10.32 13.83
N PRO A 31 -11.97 10.69 15.08
CA PRO A 31 -11.35 10.10 16.27
C PRO A 31 -11.56 8.59 16.36
N ASN A 32 -12.61 8.07 15.72
CA ASN A 32 -12.94 6.64 15.73
C ASN A 32 -12.36 5.89 14.52
N ASP A 33 -11.81 6.61 13.53
CA ASP A 33 -11.33 6.03 12.29
C ASP A 33 -10.25 6.92 11.69
N THR A 34 -8.99 6.53 11.88
CA THR A 34 -7.84 7.29 11.40
C THR A 34 -7.72 7.31 9.87
N ILE A 35 -8.45 6.44 9.18
CA ILE A 35 -8.47 6.36 7.72
C ILE A 35 -9.53 7.31 7.17
N ASN A 36 -10.66 7.43 7.86
CA ASN A 36 -11.77 8.28 7.41
C ASN A 36 -11.63 9.72 7.94
N MET A 37 -11.50 10.66 7.03
CA MET A 37 -11.63 12.08 7.35
C MET A 37 -13.09 12.45 7.58
N LYS A 38 -13.34 13.49 8.37
CA LYS A 38 -14.65 14.11 8.56
C LYS A 38 -14.64 15.48 7.90
N PHE A 39 -15.62 15.76 7.03
CA PHE A 39 -15.80 17.08 6.43
C PHE A 39 -16.43 18.04 7.44
N THR A 40 -15.69 19.06 7.86
CA THR A 40 -16.09 20.04 8.90
C THR A 40 -15.92 21.48 8.40
N PRO A 41 -16.72 21.93 7.40
CA PRO A 41 -16.55 23.25 6.79
C PRO A 41 -17.00 24.41 7.70
N LYS A 42 -17.43 24.14 8.94
CA LYS A 42 -18.08 25.10 9.83
C LYS A 42 -17.28 26.39 10.02
N THR A 43 -15.96 26.28 10.21
CA THR A 43 -15.09 27.46 10.39
C THR A 43 -15.09 28.32 9.13
N LEU A 44 -14.84 27.73 7.96
CA LEU A 44 -14.82 28.46 6.69
C LEU A 44 -16.19 29.06 6.35
N LEU A 45 -17.28 28.31 6.59
CA LEU A 45 -18.64 28.81 6.41
C LEU A 45 -18.94 30.00 7.33
N SER A 46 -18.42 30.00 8.57
CA SER A 46 -18.55 31.14 9.49
C SER A 46 -17.81 32.37 8.95
N CYS A 47 -16.62 32.19 8.36
CA CYS A 47 -15.90 33.25 7.66
C CYS A 47 -16.71 33.80 6.47
N CYS A 48 -17.39 32.94 5.70
CA CYS A 48 -18.29 33.34 4.62
C CYS A 48 -19.55 34.11 5.07
N LEU A 49 -19.81 34.21 6.38
CA LEU A 49 -20.91 35.01 6.94
C LEU A 49 -20.46 36.41 7.37
N VAL A 50 -19.15 36.68 7.43
CA VAL A 50 -18.62 37.98 7.88
C VAL A 50 -19.03 39.11 6.93
N SER A 51 -18.88 38.91 5.63
CA SER A 51 -19.28 39.88 4.60
C SER A 51 -19.53 39.20 3.25
N LYS A 52 -20.16 39.92 2.31
CA LYS A 52 -20.31 39.44 0.92
C LYS A 52 -18.96 39.21 0.25
N PHE A 53 -18.02 40.13 0.43
CA PHE A 53 -16.66 40.02 -0.10
C PHE A 53 -15.95 38.74 0.39
N TRP A 54 -16.00 38.47 1.70
CA TRP A 54 -15.43 37.26 2.28
C TRP A 54 -16.08 36.00 1.73
N ARG A 55 -17.41 36.01 1.56
CA ARG A 55 -18.13 34.91 0.93
C ARG A 55 -17.64 34.65 -0.49
N ASP A 56 -17.54 35.70 -1.31
CA ASP A 56 -17.16 35.56 -2.72
C ASP A 56 -15.72 35.02 -2.87
N VAL A 57 -14.81 35.41 -1.99
CA VAL A 57 -13.41 34.93 -1.97
C VAL A 57 -13.28 33.53 -1.37
N LEU A 58 -13.99 33.24 -0.26
CA LEU A 58 -13.76 32.02 0.52
C LEU A 58 -14.66 30.85 0.14
N LEU A 59 -15.86 31.09 -0.42
CA LEU A 59 -16.79 30.03 -0.80
C LEU A 59 -16.18 29.03 -1.81
N PRO A 60 -15.36 29.43 -2.80
CA PRO A 60 -14.68 28.47 -3.68
C PRO A 60 -13.84 27.42 -2.95
N PHE A 61 -13.25 27.77 -1.80
CA PHE A 61 -12.44 26.81 -1.04
C PHE A 61 -13.29 25.68 -0.44
N VAL A 62 -14.52 25.97 -0.02
CA VAL A 62 -15.46 24.95 0.51
C VAL A 62 -15.65 23.82 -0.51
N TRP A 63 -15.67 24.15 -1.79
CA TRP A 63 -15.96 23.24 -2.91
C TRP A 63 -14.72 22.78 -3.66
N ARG A 64 -13.53 23.27 -3.29
CA ARG A 64 -12.27 22.96 -4.00
C ARG A 64 -11.97 21.46 -4.02
N VAL A 65 -12.36 20.74 -2.97
CA VAL A 65 -12.22 19.29 -2.81
C VAL A 65 -13.60 18.65 -2.75
N HIS A 66 -13.82 17.62 -3.57
CA HIS A 66 -14.97 16.73 -3.44
C HIS A 66 -14.49 15.32 -3.11
N ASP A 67 -14.71 14.91 -1.86
CA ASP A 67 -14.44 13.55 -1.40
C ASP A 67 -15.77 12.85 -1.05
N THR A 68 -16.08 11.76 -1.75
CA THR A 68 -17.41 11.15 -1.73
C THR A 68 -17.79 10.53 -0.39
N ILE A 69 -16.84 10.09 0.42
CA ILE A 69 -17.13 9.51 1.75
C ILE A 69 -17.52 10.60 2.74
N PRO A 70 -16.64 11.56 3.09
CA PRO A 70 -16.94 12.58 4.09
C PRO A 70 -17.99 13.60 3.61
N MET A 71 -18.21 13.73 2.30
CA MET A 71 -19.24 14.59 1.72
C MET A 71 -20.47 13.81 1.22
N SER A 72 -20.64 12.54 1.60
CA SER A 72 -21.77 11.70 1.21
C SER A 72 -23.15 12.30 1.55
N HIS A 73 -23.22 13.17 2.57
CA HIS A 73 -24.44 13.88 2.96
C HIS A 73 -24.69 15.18 2.17
N CYS A 74 -23.79 15.58 1.27
CA CYS A 74 -23.98 16.77 0.44
C CYS A 74 -24.99 16.48 -0.68
N PRO A 75 -26.10 17.23 -0.79
CA PRO A 75 -27.07 17.00 -1.87
C PRO A 75 -26.42 17.21 -3.25
N MET A 76 -26.79 16.36 -4.21
CA MET A 76 -26.15 16.35 -5.53
C MET A 76 -26.43 17.62 -6.33
N GLU A 77 -27.56 18.27 -6.06
CA GLU A 77 -27.92 19.56 -6.64
C GLU A 77 -26.95 20.66 -6.20
N VAL A 78 -26.45 20.59 -4.95
CA VAL A 78 -25.49 21.56 -4.42
C VAL A 78 -24.13 21.35 -5.07
N LEU A 79 -23.65 20.10 -5.13
CA LEU A 79 -22.40 19.76 -5.82
C LEU A 79 -22.45 20.16 -7.29
N SER A 80 -23.58 19.91 -7.97
CA SER A 80 -23.78 20.27 -9.38
C SER A 80 -23.71 21.79 -9.64
N ARG A 81 -24.20 22.61 -8.70
CA ARG A 81 -24.11 24.09 -8.79
C ARG A 81 -22.68 24.61 -8.64
N HIS A 82 -21.82 23.85 -7.97
CA HIS A 82 -20.45 24.25 -7.66
C HIS A 82 -19.39 23.40 -8.37
N LYS A 83 -19.80 22.58 -9.34
CA LYS A 83 -18.92 21.63 -10.04
C LYS A 83 -17.69 22.28 -10.69
N ASP A 84 -17.82 23.52 -11.16
CA ASP A 84 -16.72 24.24 -11.82
C ASP A 84 -15.68 24.77 -10.82
N LEU A 85 -15.96 24.71 -9.52
CA LEU A 85 -15.01 25.09 -8.45
C LEU A 85 -14.20 23.90 -7.95
N VAL A 86 -14.63 22.67 -8.25
CA VAL A 86 -13.94 21.45 -7.82
C VAL A 86 -12.62 21.31 -8.58
N ARG A 87 -11.55 21.06 -7.83
CA ARG A 87 -10.17 20.87 -8.33
C ARG A 87 -9.61 19.50 -7.98
N TYR A 88 -10.02 18.95 -6.84
CA TYR A 88 -9.58 17.65 -6.36
C TYR A 88 -10.82 16.78 -6.21
N TYR A 89 -10.81 15.63 -6.89
CA TYR A 89 -11.90 14.69 -6.81
C TYR A 89 -11.40 13.35 -6.27
N TYR A 90 -11.89 12.97 -5.11
CA TYR A 90 -11.60 11.69 -4.46
C TYR A 90 -12.89 10.88 -4.42
N PHE A 91 -12.97 9.87 -5.27
CA PHE A 91 -14.06 8.93 -5.28
C PHE A 91 -13.58 7.62 -4.68
N VAL A 92 -14.17 7.24 -3.56
CA VAL A 92 -13.97 5.94 -2.94
C VAL A 92 -15.36 5.37 -2.71
N SER A 93 -15.73 4.36 -3.49
CA SER A 93 -17.01 3.69 -3.30
C SER A 93 -16.98 2.83 -2.04
N THR A 94 -17.98 3.00 -1.20
CA THR A 94 -18.29 2.11 -0.09
C THR A 94 -19.38 1.09 -0.46
N TRP A 95 -19.71 0.92 -1.75
CA TRP A 95 -20.83 0.07 -2.22
C TRP A 95 -20.83 -1.29 -1.51
N ASN A 96 -19.68 -1.94 -1.40
CA ASN A 96 -19.56 -3.25 -0.75
C ASN A 96 -20.10 -3.30 0.70
N ARG A 97 -20.22 -2.16 1.39
CA ARG A 97 -20.75 -2.09 2.77
C ARG A 97 -22.24 -1.76 2.87
N TYR A 98 -22.82 -1.07 1.89
CA TYR A 98 -24.16 -0.48 2.07
C TYR A 98 -25.17 -0.81 0.94
N GLY A 99 -24.77 -1.55 -0.09
CA GLY A 99 -25.69 -2.02 -1.14
C GLY A 99 -26.28 -0.93 -2.06
N THR A 100 -26.13 0.35 -1.73
CA THR A 100 -26.64 1.45 -2.55
C THR A 100 -25.73 1.71 -3.76
N LYS A 101 -26.32 1.69 -4.96
CA LYS A 101 -25.64 2.08 -6.19
C LYS A 101 -25.10 3.52 -6.05
N PRO A 102 -23.80 3.78 -6.30
CA PRO A 102 -23.25 5.12 -6.25
C PRO A 102 -23.95 5.99 -7.28
N LEU A 103 -24.33 7.19 -6.86
CA LEU A 103 -24.77 8.23 -7.78
C LEU A 103 -23.58 8.64 -8.66
N ASP A 104 -23.83 8.80 -9.95
CA ASP A 104 -22.81 9.34 -10.84
C ASP A 104 -22.43 10.76 -10.40
N PRO A 105 -21.13 11.07 -10.25
CA PRO A 105 -20.69 12.41 -9.91
C PRO A 105 -21.09 13.42 -11.00
N PRO A 106 -21.20 14.72 -10.64
CA PRO A 106 -21.27 15.79 -11.62
C PRO A 106 -20.07 15.71 -12.57
N LEU A 107 -20.28 16.08 -13.84
CA LEU A 107 -19.19 16.16 -14.81
C LEU A 107 -18.32 17.39 -14.51
N TYR A 108 -17.28 17.18 -13.72
CA TYR A 108 -16.25 18.18 -13.42
C TYR A 108 -15.42 18.47 -14.67
N THR A 109 -15.01 19.74 -14.86
CA THR A 109 -14.31 20.20 -16.08
C THR A 109 -12.98 20.90 -15.80
N GLN A 110 -12.63 21.11 -14.52
CA GLN A 110 -11.44 21.86 -14.09
C GLN A 110 -10.63 21.11 -13.01
N LEU A 111 -10.63 19.78 -13.01
CA LEU A 111 -9.87 18.96 -12.08
C LEU A 111 -8.35 19.07 -12.32
N TYR A 112 -7.60 19.22 -11.23
CA TYR A 112 -6.14 19.07 -11.18
C TYR A 112 -5.74 17.67 -10.71
N GLU A 113 -6.49 17.09 -9.79
CA GLU A 113 -6.25 15.74 -9.30
C GLU A 113 -7.54 14.94 -9.26
N MET A 114 -7.41 13.67 -9.62
CA MET A 114 -8.50 12.71 -9.60
C MET A 114 -8.00 11.39 -9.03
N THR A 115 -8.67 10.92 -7.98
CA THR A 115 -8.51 9.56 -7.44
C THR A 115 -9.85 8.87 -7.52
N VAL A 116 -9.93 7.74 -8.20
CA VAL A 116 -11.17 6.99 -8.38
C VAL A 116 -10.93 5.52 -8.06
N ASN A 117 -11.45 5.07 -6.92
CA ASN A 117 -11.38 3.69 -6.46
C ASN A 117 -12.78 3.09 -6.42
N PHE A 118 -12.93 1.86 -6.94
CA PHE A 118 -14.19 1.09 -6.94
C PHE A 118 -15.33 1.79 -7.72
N VAL A 119 -15.10 2.04 -9.00
CA VAL A 119 -15.89 2.97 -9.80
C VAL A 119 -17.29 2.43 -10.17
N PRO A 120 -18.34 3.28 -10.15
CA PRO A 120 -19.71 2.90 -10.54
C PRO A 120 -19.85 2.60 -12.03
N SER A 121 -19.19 3.37 -12.89
CA SER A 121 -19.06 3.05 -14.31
C SER A 121 -17.73 3.56 -14.89
N PRO A 122 -17.00 2.75 -15.66
CA PRO A 122 -15.79 3.23 -16.34
C PRO A 122 -16.03 4.36 -17.35
N GLN A 123 -17.23 4.45 -17.94
CA GLN A 123 -17.61 5.53 -18.85
C GLN A 123 -17.57 6.90 -18.16
N THR A 124 -17.95 6.96 -16.89
CA THR A 124 -17.83 8.18 -16.09
C THR A 124 -16.37 8.60 -15.93
N VAL A 125 -15.45 7.67 -15.68
CA VAL A 125 -14.01 7.97 -15.60
C VAL A 125 -13.47 8.45 -16.95
N ALA A 126 -13.87 7.80 -18.05
CA ALA A 126 -13.49 8.24 -19.40
C ALA A 126 -13.94 9.68 -19.67
N LYS A 127 -15.20 10.01 -19.34
CA LYS A 127 -15.74 11.36 -19.49
C LYS A 127 -14.96 12.38 -18.64
N LEU A 128 -14.67 12.05 -17.38
CA LEU A 128 -13.85 12.91 -16.52
C LEU A 128 -12.45 13.13 -17.08
N LEU A 129 -11.75 12.09 -17.55
CA LEU A 129 -10.43 12.25 -18.16
C LEU A 129 -10.47 13.16 -19.39
N VAL A 130 -11.46 12.98 -20.26
CA VAL A 130 -11.62 13.76 -21.50
C VAL A 130 -11.98 15.22 -21.21
N SER A 131 -12.80 15.49 -20.19
CA SER A 131 -13.28 16.82 -19.84
C SER A 131 -12.26 17.69 -19.10
N ASN A 132 -11.20 17.12 -18.53
CA ASN A 132 -10.29 17.83 -17.62
C ASN A 132 -8.85 17.91 -18.16
N LYS A 133 -8.59 18.88 -19.05
CA LYS A 133 -7.29 19.06 -19.72
C LYS A 133 -6.13 19.43 -18.77
N GLU A 134 -6.44 19.94 -17.59
CA GLU A 134 -5.45 20.41 -16.61
C GLU A 134 -5.06 19.34 -15.56
N LEU A 135 -5.56 18.10 -15.70
CA LEU A 135 -5.23 17.00 -14.78
C LEU A 135 -3.71 16.77 -14.71
N ARG A 136 -3.16 16.85 -13.50
CA ARG A 136 -1.76 16.58 -13.20
C ARG A 136 -1.56 15.24 -12.50
N LYS A 137 -2.56 14.78 -11.76
CA LYS A 137 -2.52 13.53 -11.01
C LYS A 137 -3.78 12.72 -11.24
N VAL A 138 -3.59 11.46 -11.65
CA VAL A 138 -4.67 10.49 -11.85
C VAL A 138 -4.31 9.23 -11.09
N SER A 139 -5.17 8.81 -10.17
CA SER A 139 -5.12 7.53 -9.50
C SER A 139 -6.43 6.79 -9.77
N VAL A 140 -6.31 5.56 -10.28
CA VAL A 140 -7.45 4.76 -10.69
C VAL A 140 -7.26 3.35 -10.14
N GLY A 141 -8.18 2.93 -9.28
CA GLY A 141 -8.12 1.68 -8.54
C GLY A 141 -9.36 0.81 -8.71
N ASN A 142 -9.18 -0.52 -8.74
CA ASN A 142 -10.26 -1.51 -8.71
C ASN A 142 -11.29 -1.32 -9.84
N ILE A 143 -10.80 -1.17 -11.07
CA ILE A 143 -11.65 -1.09 -12.27
C ILE A 143 -11.27 -2.20 -13.24
N ARG A 144 -12.28 -2.95 -13.70
CA ARG A 144 -12.16 -3.80 -14.89
C ARG A 144 -12.11 -2.91 -16.13
N LEU A 145 -10.93 -2.39 -16.43
CA LEU A 145 -10.74 -1.30 -17.39
C LEU A 145 -10.79 -1.72 -18.86
N ALA A 146 -10.55 -3.00 -19.12
CA ALA A 146 -10.43 -3.53 -20.47
C ALA A 146 -11.61 -3.19 -21.39
N THR A 147 -12.83 -3.09 -20.85
CA THR A 147 -14.02 -2.84 -21.68
C THR A 147 -14.34 -1.38 -21.93
N ALA A 148 -13.73 -0.40 -21.24
CA ALA A 148 -14.37 0.91 -21.17
C ALA A 148 -13.50 2.17 -21.16
N LEU A 149 -12.18 2.07 -20.96
CA LEU A 149 -11.26 3.12 -21.44
C LEU A 149 -10.77 2.87 -22.86
N VAL A 150 -11.04 1.68 -23.40
CA VAL A 150 -10.95 1.43 -24.84
C VAL A 150 -12.24 1.98 -25.46
N PRO A 151 -12.19 3.00 -26.33
CA PRO A 151 -13.36 3.47 -27.06
C PRO A 151 -14.07 2.27 -27.68
N GLN A 152 -15.25 1.95 -27.17
CA GLN A 152 -16.19 1.16 -27.96
C GLN A 152 -16.34 1.93 -29.27
N ARG A 153 -16.08 1.26 -30.40
CA ARG A 153 -16.47 1.82 -31.70
C ARG A 153 -17.89 2.30 -31.52
N VAL A 154 -18.12 3.61 -31.70
CA VAL A 154 -19.44 4.22 -31.63
C VAL A 154 -20.31 3.41 -32.58
N LEU A 155 -21.09 2.49 -32.02
CA LEU A 155 -22.08 1.67 -32.72
C LEU A 155 -23.43 2.42 -32.80
N ASP A 156 -23.47 3.67 -32.32
CA ASP A 156 -24.62 4.55 -32.44
C ASP A 156 -24.73 5.03 -33.90
N GLY A 157 -25.45 4.26 -34.73
CA GLY A 157 -26.01 4.79 -35.98
C GLY A 157 -26.09 3.86 -37.20
N ALA A 158 -25.66 2.60 -37.14
CA ALA A 158 -25.59 1.73 -38.33
C ALA A 158 -26.60 0.57 -38.36
N GLU A 159 -27.79 0.71 -37.76
CA GLU A 159 -28.89 -0.28 -37.93
C GLU A 159 -29.63 -0.18 -39.29
N GLY A 160 -29.11 0.57 -40.27
CA GLY A 160 -29.80 0.81 -41.55
C GLY A 160 -29.00 0.67 -42.84
N ALA A 161 -27.73 0.26 -42.80
CA ALA A 161 -26.89 0.17 -44.00
C ALA A 161 -26.19 -1.19 -44.12
N GLU A 162 -26.98 -2.23 -44.39
CA GLU A 162 -26.44 -3.43 -45.04
C GLU A 162 -25.96 -3.04 -46.45
N SER A 163 -24.70 -3.35 -46.77
CA SER A 163 -24.02 -3.06 -48.04
C SER A 163 -23.43 -1.65 -48.19
N VAL A 164 -22.23 -1.44 -47.66
CA VAL A 164 -21.02 -1.11 -48.45
C VAL A 164 -19.83 -1.44 -47.54
N ALA A 165 -19.30 -2.64 -47.69
CA ALA A 165 -18.05 -3.07 -47.05
C ALA A 165 -16.87 -2.55 -47.88
N THR A 166 -16.55 -1.26 -47.75
CA THR A 166 -15.24 -0.73 -48.18
C THR A 166 -14.48 -0.27 -46.95
N SER A 167 -13.66 -1.20 -46.44
CA SER A 167 -12.27 -0.98 -46.00
C SER A 167 -11.81 0.48 -46.07
N GLU A 168 -11.75 1.19 -44.93
CA GLU A 168 -10.74 2.21 -44.56
C GLU A 168 -11.22 3.27 -43.54
N ALA A 169 -12.48 3.26 -43.12
CA ALA A 169 -12.91 4.03 -41.95
C ALA A 169 -12.48 3.33 -40.63
N LYS A 170 -11.16 3.18 -40.42
CA LYS A 170 -10.60 2.89 -39.09
C LYS A 170 -10.82 4.14 -38.23
N GLY A 171 -12.01 4.24 -37.63
CA GLY A 171 -12.33 5.29 -36.68
C GLY A 171 -11.19 5.42 -35.65
N LEU A 172 -10.63 6.62 -35.55
CA LEU A 172 -9.52 6.93 -34.66
C LEU A 172 -10.00 6.66 -33.23
N VAL A 173 -9.55 5.55 -32.65
CA VAL A 173 -9.82 5.20 -31.25
C VAL A 173 -9.01 6.17 -30.40
N VAL A 174 -9.62 7.30 -30.02
CA VAL A 174 -8.97 8.33 -29.21
C VAL A 174 -8.80 7.81 -27.79
N SER A 175 -7.55 7.59 -27.36
CA SER A 175 -7.24 7.26 -25.98
C SER A 175 -7.77 8.37 -25.06
N PRO A 176 -8.46 8.06 -23.95
CA PRO A 176 -8.95 9.05 -23.00
C PRO A 176 -7.82 9.90 -22.40
N PHE A 177 -6.59 9.39 -22.40
CA PHE A 177 -5.39 10.11 -21.98
C PHE A 177 -4.84 11.08 -23.04
N GLY A 178 -5.30 11.00 -24.29
CA GLY A 178 -4.80 11.84 -25.39
C GLY A 178 -4.93 13.34 -25.11
N ASN A 179 -5.97 13.76 -24.37
CA ASN A 179 -6.21 15.16 -24.03
C ASN A 179 -5.39 15.67 -22.83
N ILE A 180 -4.87 14.77 -22.00
CA ILE A 180 -4.13 15.10 -20.77
C ILE A 180 -2.66 14.68 -20.83
N GLY A 181 -2.21 14.11 -21.96
CA GLY A 181 -0.85 13.61 -22.14
C GLY A 181 0.25 14.63 -21.83
N THR A 182 0.01 15.91 -22.09
CA THR A 182 0.98 17.00 -21.89
C THR A 182 0.98 17.59 -20.48
N THR A 183 -0.09 17.35 -19.70
CA THR A 183 -0.29 17.95 -18.37
C THR A 183 -0.17 16.92 -17.26
N LEU A 184 -0.45 15.65 -17.54
CA LEU A 184 -0.38 14.57 -16.57
C LEU A 184 1.07 14.34 -16.13
N GLN A 185 1.28 14.35 -14.82
CA GLN A 185 2.57 14.17 -14.18
C GLN A 185 2.57 12.87 -13.37
N GLU A 186 1.55 12.63 -12.54
CA GLU A 186 1.39 11.41 -11.74
C GLU A 186 0.30 10.50 -12.31
N LEU A 187 0.65 9.24 -12.53
CA LEU A 187 -0.30 8.19 -12.86
C LEU A 187 -0.17 7.01 -11.90
N SER A 188 -1.27 6.61 -11.29
CA SER A 188 -1.37 5.43 -10.44
C SER A 188 -2.53 4.56 -10.92
N LEU A 189 -2.22 3.31 -11.24
CA LEU A 189 -3.16 2.29 -11.70
C LEU A 189 -3.08 1.13 -10.70
N GLU A 190 -4.18 0.78 -10.04
CA GLU A 190 -4.22 -0.20 -8.96
C GLU A 190 -5.36 -1.22 -9.13
N ASP A 191 -5.11 -2.50 -8.90
CA ASP A 191 -6.11 -3.58 -8.96
C ASP A 191 -6.92 -3.59 -10.28
N MET A 192 -6.23 -3.39 -11.41
CA MET A 192 -6.87 -3.33 -12.72
C MET A 192 -6.61 -4.61 -13.50
N GLU A 193 -7.69 -5.15 -14.08
CA GLU A 193 -7.60 -6.19 -15.09
C GLU A 193 -7.44 -5.52 -16.46
N VAL A 194 -6.24 -5.62 -17.03
CA VAL A 194 -5.88 -4.90 -18.25
C VAL A 194 -5.17 -5.85 -19.19
N ASN A 195 -5.62 -5.91 -20.45
CA ASN A 195 -4.79 -6.50 -21.48
C ASN A 195 -3.61 -5.55 -21.73
N THR A 196 -2.42 -6.09 -21.77
CA THR A 196 -1.16 -5.42 -22.08
C THR A 196 -1.24 -4.40 -23.22
N ASN A 197 -1.94 -4.73 -24.30
CA ASN A 197 -2.12 -3.82 -25.43
C ASN A 197 -2.85 -2.54 -25.03
N GLU A 198 -3.84 -2.69 -24.15
CA GLU A 198 -4.66 -1.59 -23.65
C GLU A 198 -3.85 -0.75 -22.68
N LEU A 199 -3.08 -1.39 -21.78
CA LEU A 199 -2.19 -0.68 -20.86
C LEU A 199 -1.20 0.19 -21.63
N TRP A 200 -0.60 -0.33 -22.69
CA TRP A 200 0.36 0.46 -23.48
C TRP A 200 -0.29 1.59 -24.25
N ARG A 201 -1.46 1.37 -24.86
CA ARG A 201 -2.25 2.45 -25.49
C ARG A 201 -2.72 3.51 -24.49
N LEU A 202 -2.86 3.13 -23.22
CA LEU A 202 -3.15 4.02 -22.11
C LEU A 202 -1.94 4.90 -21.77
N LEU A 203 -0.76 4.29 -21.70
CA LEU A 203 0.48 4.93 -21.26
C LEU A 203 1.16 5.75 -22.36
N ASP A 204 1.02 5.38 -23.63
CA ASP A 204 1.69 6.03 -24.76
C ASP A 204 1.46 7.56 -24.83
N PRO A 205 0.22 8.08 -24.70
CA PRO A 205 -0.01 9.52 -24.76
C PRO A 205 0.61 10.31 -23.60
N VAL A 206 0.88 9.66 -22.46
CA VAL A 206 1.32 10.31 -21.22
C VAL A 206 2.81 10.08 -20.92
N SER A 207 3.44 9.08 -21.54
CA SER A 207 4.77 8.61 -21.15
C SER A 207 5.85 9.70 -21.17
N GLY A 208 5.72 10.67 -22.09
CA GLY A 208 6.68 11.76 -22.25
C GLY A 208 6.68 12.80 -21.12
N ASN A 209 5.61 12.88 -20.31
CA ASN A 209 5.47 13.90 -19.27
C ASN A 209 5.38 13.38 -17.84
N LEU A 210 5.20 12.07 -17.65
CA LEU A 210 5.11 11.47 -16.32
C LEU A 210 6.42 11.63 -15.53
N TRP A 211 6.31 12.09 -14.28
CA TRP A 211 7.41 12.04 -13.29
C TRP A 211 7.27 10.88 -12.30
N SER A 212 6.06 10.33 -12.16
CA SER A 212 5.71 9.29 -11.18
C SER A 212 4.70 8.35 -11.81
N LEU A 213 5.07 7.07 -11.88
CA LEU A 213 4.23 6.01 -12.41
C LEU A 213 4.10 4.91 -11.35
N SER A 214 2.86 4.57 -11.00
CA SER A 214 2.56 3.48 -10.08
C SER A 214 1.63 2.48 -10.75
N LEU A 215 2.08 1.23 -10.84
CA LEU A 215 1.35 0.10 -11.41
C LEU A 215 1.22 -0.97 -10.34
N LYS A 216 0.04 -1.16 -9.76
CA LYS A 216 -0.15 -2.07 -8.62
C LYS A 216 -1.22 -3.11 -8.91
N ASN A 217 -0.94 -4.35 -8.54
CA ASN A 217 -1.84 -5.50 -8.64
C ASN A 217 -2.56 -5.58 -10.00
N LEU A 218 -1.82 -5.28 -11.08
CA LEU A 218 -2.38 -5.41 -12.42
C LEU A 218 -2.51 -6.89 -12.75
N THR A 219 -3.69 -7.31 -13.19
CA THR A 219 -3.96 -8.68 -13.63
C THR A 219 -4.08 -8.74 -15.15
N GLY A 220 -3.52 -9.78 -15.77
CA GLY A 220 -3.47 -9.93 -17.23
C GLY A 220 -2.24 -10.72 -17.70
N THR A 221 -2.14 -11.01 -19.00
CA THR A 221 -0.96 -11.64 -19.63
C THR A 221 -0.17 -10.59 -20.42
N LEU A 222 1.09 -10.35 -20.04
CA LEU A 222 2.03 -9.41 -20.70
C LEU A 222 2.59 -9.86 -22.05
N ASP A 223 2.15 -11.01 -22.53
CA ASP A 223 2.83 -11.70 -23.61
C ASP A 223 2.57 -10.99 -24.96
N ASP A 224 3.64 -10.77 -25.72
CA ASP A 224 3.68 -10.43 -27.15
C ASP A 224 3.65 -8.97 -27.64
N ILE A 225 3.74 -7.94 -26.77
CA ILE A 225 3.66 -6.56 -27.28
C ILE A 225 5.02 -5.86 -27.29
N PRO A 226 5.42 -5.29 -28.44
CA PRO A 226 6.64 -4.50 -28.52
C PRO A 226 6.46 -3.23 -27.69
N LEU A 227 7.28 -3.09 -26.66
CA LEU A 227 7.51 -1.82 -25.95
C LEU A 227 8.15 -0.75 -26.85
N GLU A 228 8.34 -1.02 -28.14
CA GLU A 228 8.99 -0.12 -29.09
C GLU A 228 8.22 1.21 -29.17
N GLY A 229 8.91 2.33 -28.97
CA GLY A 229 8.32 3.67 -28.97
C GLY A 229 8.04 4.28 -27.59
N LEU A 230 7.72 3.46 -26.57
CA LEU A 230 7.32 4.01 -25.27
C LEU A 230 8.54 4.46 -24.45
N MET A 231 8.69 5.75 -24.20
CA MET A 231 9.80 6.28 -23.40
C MET A 231 9.27 7.05 -22.20
N PHE A 232 9.93 6.90 -21.06
CA PHE A 232 9.61 7.57 -19.79
C PHE A 232 10.75 8.51 -19.38
N PRO A 233 11.10 9.52 -20.19
CA PRO A 233 12.32 10.29 -20.02
C PRO A 233 12.36 11.08 -18.70
N LYS A 234 11.19 11.43 -18.16
CA LYS A 234 11.06 12.26 -16.94
C LYS A 234 10.69 11.48 -15.69
N VAL A 235 10.42 10.17 -15.78
CA VAL A 235 9.97 9.40 -14.62
C VAL A 235 11.12 9.29 -13.60
N THR A 236 10.92 9.91 -12.45
CA THR A 236 11.81 9.85 -11.28
C THR A 236 11.33 8.84 -10.25
N ARG A 237 10.03 8.53 -10.23
CA ARG A 237 9.43 7.55 -9.30
C ARG A 237 8.67 6.45 -10.04
N LEU A 238 9.06 5.20 -9.81
CA LEU A 238 8.41 4.04 -10.40
C LEU A 238 8.05 3.04 -9.29
N ILE A 239 6.75 2.78 -9.13
CA ILE A 239 6.24 1.81 -8.16
C ILE A 239 5.53 0.71 -8.93
N ILE A 240 5.95 -0.51 -8.70
CA ILE A 240 5.46 -1.65 -9.43
C ILE A 240 5.18 -2.77 -8.44
N ARG A 241 3.90 -3.07 -8.26
CA ARG A 241 3.43 -4.21 -7.50
C ARG A 241 2.80 -5.19 -8.48
N ILE A 242 3.55 -6.22 -8.82
CA ILE A 242 3.20 -7.14 -9.91
C ILE A 242 2.60 -8.41 -9.33
N ASP A 243 1.53 -8.91 -9.95
CA ASP A 243 1.18 -10.34 -9.89
C ASP A 243 2.03 -11.10 -10.91
N THR A 244 2.50 -12.29 -10.55
CA THR A 244 3.41 -13.25 -11.24
C THR A 244 3.59 -13.21 -12.77
N ARG A 245 2.66 -12.65 -13.54
CA ARG A 245 2.64 -12.61 -15.00
C ARG A 245 3.29 -11.38 -15.64
N LEU A 246 3.46 -10.24 -14.96
CA LEU A 246 4.12 -9.07 -15.59
C LEU A 246 5.67 -9.14 -15.58
N GLN A 247 6.24 -10.28 -15.20
CA GLN A 247 7.63 -10.35 -14.80
C GLN A 247 8.65 -10.24 -15.94
N TYR A 248 8.29 -10.59 -17.17
CA TYR A 248 9.24 -10.77 -18.28
C TYR A 248 9.64 -9.49 -19.05
N ARG A 249 9.21 -8.31 -18.62
CA ARG A 249 9.48 -7.03 -19.33
C ARG A 249 9.75 -5.84 -18.41
N LEU A 250 9.77 -6.07 -17.11
CA LEU A 250 9.94 -4.99 -16.14
C LEU A 250 11.32 -4.33 -16.29
N GLU A 251 12.34 -5.11 -16.65
CA GLU A 251 13.66 -4.60 -17.01
C GLU A 251 13.59 -3.60 -18.18
N GLU A 252 12.83 -3.90 -19.23
CA GLU A 252 12.73 -3.01 -20.39
C GLU A 252 12.03 -1.70 -20.02
N MET A 253 11.03 -1.75 -19.12
CA MET A 253 10.39 -0.55 -18.61
C MET A 253 11.31 0.28 -17.72
N ILE A 254 12.07 -0.35 -16.82
CA ILE A 254 13.05 0.36 -15.97
C ILE A 254 14.16 0.99 -16.82
N GLY A 255 14.64 0.30 -17.85
CA GLY A 255 15.63 0.82 -18.79
C GLY A 255 15.16 2.06 -19.55
N ARG A 256 13.85 2.27 -19.69
CA ARG A 256 13.22 3.43 -20.35
C ARG A 256 13.04 4.64 -19.43
N CYS A 257 13.43 4.53 -18.15
CA CYS A 257 13.36 5.57 -17.15
C CYS A 257 14.78 6.08 -16.78
N PRO A 258 15.45 6.86 -17.64
CA PRO A 258 16.83 7.29 -17.41
C PRO A 258 16.98 8.21 -16.18
N MET A 259 15.92 8.90 -15.78
CA MET A 259 15.88 9.80 -14.62
C MET A 259 15.36 9.13 -13.34
N LEU A 260 15.25 7.79 -13.33
CA LEU A 260 14.67 7.08 -12.20
C LEU A 260 15.51 7.25 -10.93
N GLU A 261 14.90 7.79 -9.88
CA GLU A 261 15.51 8.05 -8.57
C GLU A 261 14.89 7.18 -7.47
N HIS A 262 13.63 6.78 -7.60
CA HIS A 262 12.90 5.93 -6.66
C HIS A 262 12.29 4.73 -7.39
N LEU A 263 12.70 3.53 -7.00
CA LEU A 263 12.20 2.28 -7.54
C LEU A 263 11.61 1.43 -6.42
N GLU A 264 10.32 1.14 -6.49
CA GLU A 264 9.63 0.21 -5.59
C GLU A 264 9.12 -0.97 -6.39
N LEU A 265 9.58 -2.17 -6.03
CA LEU A 265 9.16 -3.42 -6.63
C LEU A 265 8.60 -4.33 -5.53
N SER A 266 7.39 -4.83 -5.73
CA SER A 266 6.72 -5.71 -4.78
C SER A 266 5.91 -6.80 -5.48
N GLY A 267 5.60 -7.87 -4.74
CA GLY A 267 4.83 -9.01 -5.27
C GLY A 267 5.61 -9.91 -6.25
N MET A 268 6.92 -9.75 -6.36
CA MET A 268 7.72 -10.66 -7.18
C MET A 268 7.75 -12.07 -6.58
N ASP A 269 7.54 -13.06 -7.44
CA ASP A 269 7.77 -14.45 -7.10
C ASP A 269 9.28 -14.78 -7.12
N ASN A 270 9.66 -15.89 -6.50
CA ASN A 270 11.05 -16.34 -6.42
C ASN A 270 11.68 -16.57 -7.81
N ASP A 271 10.86 -16.92 -8.79
CA ASP A 271 11.28 -17.20 -10.17
C ASP A 271 11.49 -15.94 -11.02
N TYR A 272 11.25 -14.75 -10.48
CA TYR A 272 11.47 -13.51 -11.22
C TYR A 272 12.93 -13.43 -11.70
N PRO A 273 13.19 -13.15 -12.99
CA PRO A 273 14.53 -13.01 -13.57
C PRO A 273 15.18 -11.69 -13.15
N LEU A 274 15.52 -11.56 -11.86
CA LEU A 274 16.17 -10.38 -11.28
C LEU A 274 17.54 -10.09 -11.91
N ASP A 275 18.12 -11.04 -12.64
CA ASP A 275 19.39 -10.87 -13.35
C ASP A 275 19.34 -9.69 -14.34
N ALA A 276 18.22 -9.53 -15.06
CA ALA A 276 18.06 -8.42 -15.98
C ALA A 276 18.01 -7.08 -15.25
N LEU A 277 17.34 -7.02 -14.09
CA LEU A 277 17.34 -5.84 -13.23
C LEU A 277 18.77 -5.54 -12.74
N VAL A 278 19.51 -6.53 -12.26
CA VAL A 278 20.91 -6.38 -11.83
C VAL A 278 21.75 -5.76 -12.93
N HIS A 279 21.65 -6.27 -14.16
CA HIS A 279 22.41 -5.76 -15.28
C HIS A 279 22.04 -4.31 -15.66
N ILE A 280 20.76 -3.94 -15.59
CA ILE A 280 20.33 -2.54 -15.80
C ILE A 280 20.91 -1.63 -14.72
N LEU A 281 20.79 -2.05 -13.47
CA LEU A 281 21.30 -1.30 -12.33
C LEU A 281 22.84 -1.22 -12.31
N GLN A 282 23.54 -2.14 -12.95
CA GLN A 282 24.99 -2.06 -13.17
C GLN A 282 25.37 -1.21 -14.39
N GLY A 283 24.42 -0.88 -15.26
CA GLY A 283 24.69 -0.30 -16.58
C GLY A 283 25.45 -1.25 -17.52
N THR A 284 25.44 -2.56 -17.22
CA THR A 284 26.15 -3.59 -17.98
C THR A 284 25.27 -4.32 -18.98
N LEU A 285 23.96 -4.02 -18.99
CA LEU A 285 23.01 -4.65 -19.89
C LEU A 285 23.29 -4.20 -21.34
N GLU A 286 24.22 -4.88 -22.02
CA GLU A 286 23.98 -5.25 -23.41
C GLU A 286 22.77 -6.19 -23.35
N VAL A 287 21.56 -5.65 -23.58
CA VAL A 287 20.24 -6.32 -23.49
C VAL A 287 20.19 -7.62 -24.27
N GLU A 288 21.10 -7.76 -25.23
CA GLU A 288 21.08 -8.80 -26.22
C GLU A 288 22.23 -9.75 -25.97
N THR A 289 21.89 -11.03 -25.86
CA THR A 289 22.89 -12.10 -26.01
C THR A 289 23.71 -11.83 -27.25
N LYS A 290 25.00 -12.22 -27.28
CA LYS A 290 25.87 -12.03 -28.46
C LYS A 290 25.19 -12.44 -29.77
N LYS A 291 24.38 -13.51 -29.75
CA LYS A 291 23.55 -13.96 -30.89
C LYS A 291 22.43 -12.98 -31.27
N GLN A 292 21.71 -12.42 -30.31
CA GLN A 292 20.67 -11.41 -30.57
C GLN A 292 21.29 -10.10 -31.07
N LYS A 293 22.43 -9.70 -30.51
CA LYS A 293 23.22 -8.55 -30.94
C LYS A 293 23.68 -8.73 -32.39
N GLU A 294 24.32 -9.85 -32.70
CA GLU A 294 24.72 -10.19 -34.07
C GLU A 294 23.52 -10.26 -35.03
N LYS A 295 22.37 -10.76 -34.57
CA LYS A 295 21.13 -10.78 -35.38
C LYS A 295 20.60 -9.37 -35.64
N ARG A 296 20.57 -8.49 -34.64
CA ARG A 296 20.10 -7.11 -34.79
C ARG A 296 21.07 -6.24 -35.60
N GLU A 297 22.37 -6.42 -35.41
CA GLU A 297 23.40 -5.79 -36.23
C GLU A 297 23.25 -6.22 -37.69
N LYS A 298 22.99 -7.51 -37.95
CA LYS A 298 22.65 -8.01 -39.31
C LYS A 298 21.33 -7.44 -39.85
N GLU A 299 20.36 -7.15 -38.99
CA GLU A 299 19.10 -6.49 -39.34
C GLU A 299 19.22 -4.95 -39.43
N GLY A 300 20.41 -4.37 -39.21
CA GLY A 300 20.63 -2.92 -39.23
C GLY A 300 19.94 -2.16 -38.08
N ARG A 301 19.52 -2.86 -37.02
CA ARG A 301 18.86 -2.26 -35.85
C ARG A 301 19.90 -1.80 -34.84
N THR A 302 19.79 -0.56 -34.36
CA THR A 302 20.69 -0.03 -33.33
C THR A 302 20.53 -0.79 -32.01
N LEU A 303 21.66 -1.08 -31.36
CA LEU A 303 21.67 -1.67 -30.03
C LEU A 303 20.92 -0.75 -29.06
N LYS A 304 19.91 -1.30 -28.38
CA LYS A 304 19.22 -0.60 -27.29
C LYS A 304 20.21 -0.47 -26.14
N ARG A 305 20.89 0.68 -26.03
CA ARG A 305 21.72 1.01 -24.88
C ARG A 305 20.85 1.72 -23.85
N TRP A 306 20.48 1.02 -22.79
CA TRP A 306 19.77 1.65 -21.68
C TRP A 306 20.75 2.45 -20.82
N VAL A 307 20.26 3.58 -20.32
CA VAL A 307 21.00 4.40 -19.36
C VAL A 307 20.77 3.79 -17.98
N ARG A 308 21.87 3.58 -17.23
CA ARG A 308 21.80 3.13 -15.83
C ARG A 308 21.04 4.16 -14.99
N PRO A 309 19.94 3.80 -14.33
CA PRO A 309 19.24 4.73 -13.45
C PRO A 309 20.05 5.03 -12.19
N LEU A 310 19.98 6.27 -11.71
CA LEU A 310 20.67 6.74 -10.50
C LEU A 310 19.72 6.69 -9.30
N LEU A 311 19.51 5.49 -8.76
CA LEU A 311 18.56 5.27 -7.66
C LEU A 311 19.06 5.89 -6.34
N SER A 312 18.27 6.80 -5.79
CA SER A 312 18.39 7.29 -4.41
C SER A 312 17.58 6.44 -3.43
N THR A 313 16.48 5.83 -3.91
CA THR A 313 15.59 4.99 -3.12
C THR A 313 15.31 3.67 -3.84
N LEU A 314 15.45 2.56 -3.12
CA LEU A 314 15.18 1.23 -3.61
C LEU A 314 14.35 0.47 -2.60
N HIS A 315 13.14 0.08 -2.98
CA HIS A 315 12.25 -0.75 -2.18
C HIS A 315 12.06 -2.09 -2.90
N LEU A 316 12.53 -3.18 -2.32
CA LEU A 316 12.39 -4.54 -2.82
C LEU A 316 11.56 -5.37 -1.82
N LEU A 317 10.24 -5.30 -1.98
CA LEU A 317 9.25 -5.95 -1.12
C LEU A 317 8.79 -7.26 -1.77
N CYS A 318 9.72 -8.19 -1.94
CA CYS A 318 9.41 -9.51 -2.50
C CYS A 318 8.78 -10.39 -1.41
N HIS A 319 7.60 -10.95 -1.70
CA HIS A 319 7.05 -12.03 -0.87
C HIS A 319 7.51 -13.35 -1.50
N PRO A 320 8.29 -14.18 -0.79
CA PRO A 320 8.67 -15.49 -1.29
C PRO A 320 7.43 -16.39 -1.30
N TYR A 321 6.57 -16.31 -2.31
CA TYR A 321 5.47 -17.25 -2.53
C TYR A 321 6.01 -18.55 -3.15
N GLY A 322 6.97 -19.20 -2.47
CA GLY A 322 7.57 -20.44 -2.93
C GLY A 322 7.73 -21.47 -1.84
N SER A 323 7.94 -22.73 -2.27
CA SER A 323 8.26 -23.87 -1.42
C SER A 323 9.38 -23.52 -0.41
N PRO A 324 9.25 -23.90 0.87
CA PRO A 324 10.25 -23.63 1.92
C PRO A 324 11.63 -24.25 1.65
N THR A 325 11.78 -25.06 0.60
CA THR A 325 12.93 -25.93 0.38
C THR A 325 14.12 -25.29 -0.35
N THR A 326 14.02 -24.06 -0.85
CA THR A 326 15.09 -23.45 -1.67
C THR A 326 15.65 -22.15 -1.09
N VAL A 327 16.73 -22.32 -0.33
CA VAL A 327 17.87 -21.40 -0.13
C VAL A 327 17.62 -20.12 0.68
N ALA A 328 18.64 -19.74 1.45
CA ALA A 328 18.86 -18.41 2.02
C ALA A 328 18.53 -17.28 1.01
N ASN A 329 18.31 -16.06 1.51
CA ASN A 329 18.03 -14.83 0.74
C ASN A 329 18.26 -14.93 -0.77
N ASN A 330 17.25 -14.59 -1.56
CA ASN A 330 17.37 -14.57 -3.02
C ASN A 330 18.63 -13.76 -3.42
N HIS A 331 19.67 -14.46 -3.86
CA HIS A 331 20.99 -13.89 -4.13
C HIS A 331 20.94 -12.78 -5.18
N LYS A 332 19.91 -12.79 -6.02
CA LYS A 332 19.65 -11.76 -7.03
C LYS A 332 19.14 -10.46 -6.41
N ILE A 333 18.36 -10.50 -5.32
CA ILE A 333 18.00 -9.29 -4.54
C ILE A 333 19.27 -8.64 -4.01
N LEU A 334 20.16 -9.44 -3.41
CA LEU A 334 21.44 -8.94 -2.90
C LEU A 334 22.34 -8.41 -4.01
N ALA A 335 22.34 -9.05 -5.19
CA ALA A 335 23.05 -8.56 -6.36
C ALA A 335 22.47 -7.23 -6.87
N ALA A 336 21.15 -7.04 -6.84
CA ALA A 336 20.49 -5.81 -7.25
C ALA A 336 20.84 -4.66 -6.29
N ILE A 337 20.84 -4.91 -4.98
CA ILE A 337 21.31 -3.95 -3.99
C ILE A 337 22.77 -3.57 -4.27
N ARG A 338 23.67 -4.54 -4.49
CA ARG A 338 25.07 -4.26 -4.82
C ARG A 338 25.23 -3.49 -6.14
N ALA A 339 24.39 -3.76 -7.14
CA ALA A 339 24.43 -3.08 -8.43
C ALA A 339 24.20 -1.56 -8.30
N CYS A 340 23.41 -1.13 -7.32
CA CYS A 340 23.17 0.29 -7.06
C CYS A 340 24.41 1.03 -6.56
N SER A 341 25.42 0.37 -5.94
CA SER A 341 26.52 1.09 -5.29
C SER A 341 27.60 1.61 -6.25
N GLY A 342 27.50 1.26 -7.54
CA GLY A 342 28.55 1.56 -8.52
C GLY A 342 29.87 0.85 -8.24
N TYR A 343 29.92 0.00 -7.21
CA TYR A 343 31.10 -0.77 -6.84
C TYR A 343 31.26 -1.93 -7.83
N GLN A 344 31.74 -1.60 -9.04
CA GLN A 344 32.30 -2.63 -9.91
C GLN A 344 33.48 -3.24 -9.15
N SER A 345 33.35 -4.52 -8.81
CA SER A 345 34.39 -5.26 -8.09
C SER A 345 35.67 -5.29 -8.93
N THR A 346 36.49 -4.26 -8.81
CA THR A 346 37.85 -4.16 -9.37
C THR A 346 38.77 -5.27 -8.86
N LYS A 347 38.33 -6.05 -7.86
CA LYS A 347 39.07 -7.16 -7.27
C LYS A 347 39.27 -8.36 -8.20
N ARG A 348 38.58 -8.50 -9.34
CA ARG A 348 38.71 -9.70 -10.19
C ARG A 348 39.80 -9.66 -11.26
N ASN A 349 40.38 -8.49 -11.57
CA ASN A 349 41.48 -8.41 -12.55
C ASN A 349 42.89 -8.43 -11.95
N LYS A 350 43.04 -8.53 -10.62
CA LYS A 350 44.37 -8.57 -9.97
C LYS A 350 44.98 -9.97 -9.87
N LYS A 351 44.35 -11.02 -10.40
CA LYS A 351 44.81 -12.42 -10.26
C LYS A 351 45.02 -13.19 -11.57
N ILE A 352 45.00 -12.51 -12.73
CA ILE A 352 45.29 -13.15 -14.04
C ILE A 352 46.60 -12.62 -14.69
N ASN A 353 47.16 -11.49 -14.25
CA ASN A 353 48.44 -10.98 -14.77
C ASN A 353 49.62 -11.16 -13.80
N CYS A 354 49.75 -12.36 -13.22
CA CYS A 354 50.99 -12.80 -12.58
C CYS A 354 51.39 -14.17 -13.13
N GLU A 355 51.52 -14.29 -14.44
CA GLU A 355 52.38 -15.27 -15.09
C GLU A 355 52.60 -14.80 -16.54
N GLN A 356 53.87 -14.70 -16.93
CA GLN A 356 54.40 -14.31 -18.24
C GLN A 356 54.42 -12.81 -18.59
N VAL A 357 55.48 -12.14 -18.11
CA VAL A 357 56.18 -11.10 -18.89
C VAL A 357 57.55 -11.69 -19.22
N ASP A 358 57.69 -12.19 -20.44
CA ASP A 358 58.96 -12.11 -21.17
C ASP A 358 58.88 -10.86 -22.05
N GLU A 359 60.00 -10.15 -22.08
CA GLU A 359 60.26 -8.90 -22.78
C GLU A 359 60.01 -9.05 -24.30
N ASP A 360 59.24 -8.14 -24.92
CA ASP A 360 59.78 -7.43 -26.08
C ASP A 360 58.99 -6.19 -26.48
N ASN A 361 59.72 -5.26 -27.07
CA ASN A 361 59.40 -3.87 -27.33
C ASN A 361 58.38 -3.65 -28.46
N GLY A 362 57.48 -2.68 -28.28
CA GLY A 362 56.66 -2.15 -29.35
C GLY A 362 55.88 -0.92 -28.92
N GLU A 363 56.41 0.27 -29.23
CA GLU A 363 55.67 1.54 -29.21
C GLU A 363 54.42 1.44 -30.10
N ALA A 364 53.24 1.63 -29.51
CA ALA A 364 52.01 1.89 -30.23
C ALA A 364 51.24 3.04 -29.55
N ASP A 365 50.89 3.98 -30.40
CA ASP A 365 50.26 5.28 -30.19
C ASP A 365 48.78 5.11 -29.79
N ASP A 366 48.47 5.28 -28.50
CA ASP A 366 47.10 5.26 -27.97
C ASP A 366 46.59 6.68 -27.69
N THR A 367 46.18 7.37 -28.76
CA THR A 367 45.34 8.58 -28.69
C THR A 367 43.86 8.22 -28.89
N ALA A 368 43.28 7.49 -27.94
CA ALA A 368 41.84 7.26 -27.89
C ALA A 368 41.12 8.43 -27.18
N ASN A 369 40.49 9.29 -28.00
CA ASN A 369 39.59 10.36 -27.61
C ASN A 369 38.48 9.88 -26.64
N ASN A 370 38.65 10.14 -25.35
CA ASN A 370 37.62 10.03 -24.31
C ASN A 370 37.19 11.43 -23.81
N SER A 371 37.02 12.36 -24.76
CA SER A 371 36.63 13.76 -24.54
C SER A 371 35.19 13.99 -25.00
N GLY A 372 34.20 13.78 -24.12
CA GLY A 372 32.82 14.03 -24.55
C GLY A 372 31.72 14.17 -23.50
N ILE A 373 31.94 13.84 -22.23
CA ILE A 373 30.92 14.04 -21.18
C ILE A 373 31.59 14.54 -19.89
N LYS A 374 32.27 15.69 -19.96
CA LYS A 374 32.65 16.48 -18.78
C LYS A 374 31.59 17.56 -18.60
N GLY A 375 30.58 17.35 -17.75
CA GLY A 375 29.60 18.42 -17.50
C GLY A 375 28.39 18.07 -16.65
N MET A 376 28.02 16.80 -16.53
CA MET A 376 27.06 16.40 -15.48
C MET A 376 27.86 16.19 -14.21
N GLY A 377 27.76 17.12 -13.27
CA GLY A 377 28.40 17.01 -11.95
C GLY A 377 28.18 15.62 -11.39
N GLN A 378 29.24 15.03 -10.82
CA GLN A 378 29.19 13.73 -10.15
C GLN A 378 28.09 13.80 -9.08
N ARG A 379 26.85 13.48 -9.45
CA ARG A 379 25.81 13.17 -8.48
C ARG A 379 26.36 11.94 -7.76
N ASP A 380 26.56 12.03 -6.46
CA ASP A 380 27.02 10.92 -5.64
C ASP A 380 26.08 9.72 -5.89
N GLU A 381 26.53 8.78 -6.74
CA GLU A 381 25.78 7.64 -7.25
C GLU A 381 25.50 6.67 -6.11
N SER A 382 24.50 6.98 -5.30
CA SER A 382 24.39 6.30 -4.03
C SER A 382 22.98 6.23 -3.47
N LEU A 383 22.69 5.04 -2.95
CA LEU A 383 21.43 4.74 -2.32
C LEU A 383 21.37 5.43 -0.95
N ARG A 384 20.31 6.21 -0.73
CA ARG A 384 20.01 6.90 0.54
C ARG A 384 18.94 6.16 1.33
N GLU A 385 17.97 5.55 0.65
CA GLU A 385 16.91 4.78 1.27
C GLU A 385 16.85 3.35 0.68
N LEU A 386 16.91 2.36 1.57
CA LEU A 386 16.73 0.96 1.23
C LEU A 386 15.61 0.37 2.08
N SER A 387 14.59 -0.18 1.42
CA SER A 387 13.58 -1.03 2.03
C SER A 387 13.67 -2.42 1.41
N VAL A 388 13.86 -3.46 2.20
CA VAL A 388 14.05 -4.82 1.67
C VAL A 388 13.35 -5.85 2.54
N THR A 389 12.66 -6.79 1.89
CA THR A 389 12.16 -8.01 2.52
C THR A 389 13.15 -9.15 2.29
N LEU A 390 13.60 -9.80 3.36
CA LEU A 390 14.58 -10.89 3.35
C LEU A 390 14.03 -12.11 4.07
N CYS A 391 14.53 -13.31 3.72
CA CYS A 391 14.21 -14.54 4.46
C CYS A 391 15.06 -14.64 5.75
N ILE A 392 16.31 -14.20 5.69
CA ILE A 392 17.27 -14.23 6.80
C ILE A 392 18.19 -13.01 6.74
N LEU A 393 18.70 -12.51 7.86
CA LEU A 393 19.77 -11.51 7.84
C LEU A 393 21.14 -12.19 8.03
N ASP A 394 21.79 -12.55 6.93
CA ASP A 394 23.09 -13.23 6.90
C ASP A 394 24.26 -12.30 6.48
N ASP A 395 25.48 -12.83 6.45
CA ASP A 395 26.67 -12.05 6.09
C ASP A 395 26.62 -11.55 4.63
N ALA A 396 26.00 -12.30 3.72
CA ALA A 396 25.84 -11.89 2.33
C ALA A 396 24.92 -10.67 2.20
N ALA A 397 23.79 -10.66 2.93
CA ALA A 397 22.89 -9.52 3.01
C ALA A 397 23.58 -8.31 3.64
N ARG A 398 24.31 -8.51 4.75
CA ARG A 398 25.12 -7.46 5.38
C ARG A 398 26.10 -6.84 4.40
N GLU A 399 26.88 -7.65 3.68
CA GLU A 399 27.85 -7.16 2.70
C GLU A 399 27.19 -6.38 1.55
N ALA A 400 26.01 -6.81 1.12
CA ALA A 400 25.25 -6.09 0.09
C ALA A 400 24.81 -4.70 0.58
N ILE A 401 24.29 -4.60 1.81
CA ILE A 401 23.85 -3.34 2.40
C ILE A 401 25.05 -2.44 2.75
N GLU A 402 26.14 -3.02 3.27
CA GLU A 402 27.37 -2.29 3.62
C GLU A 402 28.07 -1.69 2.40
N ALA A 403 27.78 -2.16 1.18
CA ALA A 403 28.22 -1.51 -0.04
C ALA A 403 27.73 -0.04 -0.13
N HIS A 404 26.68 0.31 0.62
CA HIS A 404 26.08 1.64 0.70
C HIS A 404 26.31 2.34 2.05
N ARG A 405 27.22 1.82 2.89
CA ARG A 405 27.42 2.29 4.27
C ARG A 405 27.71 3.79 4.42
N SER A 406 28.29 4.41 3.39
CA SER A 406 28.68 5.83 3.38
C SER A 406 27.55 6.77 2.99
N THR A 407 26.42 6.26 2.50
CA THR A 407 25.36 7.06 1.86
C THR A 407 23.97 6.73 2.37
N LEU A 408 23.77 5.52 2.91
CA LEU A 408 22.49 5.06 3.40
C LEU A 408 22.05 5.82 4.66
N GLU A 409 20.90 6.48 4.57
CA GLU A 409 20.27 7.28 5.63
C GLU A 409 19.04 6.59 6.22
N ILE A 410 18.31 5.82 5.42
CA ILE A 410 17.11 5.08 5.83
C ILE A 410 17.27 3.62 5.44
N LEU A 411 17.11 2.72 6.41
CA LEU A 411 17.17 1.28 6.21
C LEU A 411 15.96 0.64 6.87
N LYS A 412 15.11 0.01 6.06
CA LYS A 412 13.97 -0.78 6.50
C LYS A 412 14.20 -2.24 6.09
N ILE A 413 14.30 -3.13 7.07
CA ILE A 413 14.47 -4.56 6.85
C ILE A 413 13.23 -5.27 7.38
N THR A 414 12.56 -6.02 6.51
CA THR A 414 11.50 -6.93 6.92
C THR A 414 12.01 -8.36 6.78
N ILE A 415 12.02 -9.14 7.86
CA ILE A 415 12.35 -10.56 7.85
C ILE A 415 11.05 -11.36 7.77
N GLN A 416 10.93 -12.19 6.75
CA GLN A 416 9.81 -13.11 6.57
C GLN A 416 10.31 -14.55 6.71
N ASN A 417 10.35 -15.04 7.95
CA ASN A 417 10.73 -16.41 8.28
C ASN A 417 9.54 -17.38 8.25
N ARG A 418 9.30 -18.06 7.13
CA ARG A 418 8.17 -19.00 7.03
C ARG A 418 8.28 -20.24 7.92
N GLU A 419 9.45 -20.56 8.43
CA GLU A 419 9.61 -21.69 9.33
C GLU A 419 9.44 -21.21 10.77
N ASN A 420 8.31 -21.55 11.40
CA ASN A 420 8.04 -21.38 12.85
C ASN A 420 9.06 -22.08 13.77
N ARG A 421 10.15 -22.61 13.21
CA ARG A 421 11.32 -23.12 13.91
C ARG A 421 12.49 -22.16 13.79
N ALA A 422 12.24 -20.87 13.98
CA ALA A 422 13.29 -19.92 14.28
C ALA A 422 13.96 -20.36 15.59
N SER A 423 14.97 -21.23 15.49
CA SER A 423 15.80 -21.57 16.65
C SER A 423 16.36 -20.27 17.23
N SER A 424 16.44 -20.15 18.55
CA SER A 424 17.06 -19.02 19.24
C SER A 424 18.44 -18.65 18.65
N VAL A 425 19.16 -19.66 18.15
CA VAL A 425 20.45 -19.53 17.45
C VAL A 425 20.35 -18.68 16.17
N ALA A 426 19.28 -18.81 15.38
CA ALA A 426 19.07 -18.03 14.16
C ALA A 426 18.84 -16.54 14.48
N LEU A 427 18.00 -16.25 15.48
CA LEU A 427 17.76 -14.89 15.96
C LEU A 427 19.05 -14.26 16.53
N GLU A 428 19.82 -15.01 17.32
CA GLU A 428 21.09 -14.52 17.86
C GLU A 428 22.11 -14.22 16.75
N ARG A 429 22.16 -15.06 15.71
CA ARG A 429 23.01 -14.81 14.53
C ARG A 429 22.58 -13.55 13.79
N GLN A 430 21.28 -13.38 13.53
CA GLN A 430 20.75 -12.18 12.88
C GLN A 430 21.03 -10.91 13.72
N GLY A 431 20.85 -10.99 15.05
CA GLY A 431 21.18 -9.89 15.97
C GLY A 431 22.66 -9.50 15.90
N ARG A 432 23.58 -10.47 15.81
CA ARG A 432 25.02 -10.18 15.61
C ARG A 432 25.31 -9.51 14.27
N VAL A 433 24.71 -9.99 13.18
CA VAL A 433 24.85 -9.40 11.85
C VAL A 433 24.30 -7.97 11.84
N LEU A 434 23.16 -7.76 12.48
CA LEU A 434 22.50 -6.47 12.54
C LEU A 434 23.30 -5.42 13.33
N ARG A 435 23.86 -5.81 14.49
CA ARG A 435 24.77 -4.94 15.26
C ARG A 435 25.97 -4.50 14.43
N ARG A 436 26.57 -5.41 13.65
CA ARG A 436 27.67 -5.06 12.74
C ARG A 436 27.22 -4.08 11.67
N LEU A 437 26.07 -4.33 11.04
CA LEU A 437 25.50 -3.47 10.00
C LEU A 437 25.27 -2.04 10.50
N LEU A 438 24.65 -1.88 11.67
CA LEU A 438 24.40 -0.57 12.25
C LEU A 438 25.68 0.21 12.60
N ARG A 439 26.73 -0.48 13.07
CA ARG A 439 28.03 0.15 13.33
C ARG A 439 28.72 0.59 12.03
N SER A 440 28.53 -0.16 10.95
CA SER A 440 29.11 0.14 9.64
C SER A 440 28.43 1.34 8.95
N CYS A 441 27.10 1.47 9.06
CA CYS A 441 26.29 2.50 8.37
C CYS A 441 26.21 3.81 9.17
N ARG A 442 27.30 4.61 9.13
CA ARG A 442 27.46 5.84 9.94
C ARG A 442 26.41 6.93 9.69
N ARG A 443 25.82 7.00 8.48
CA ARG A 443 24.82 8.02 8.12
C ARG A 443 23.38 7.63 8.42
N LEU A 444 23.16 6.42 8.91
CA LEU A 444 21.81 5.91 9.09
C LEU A 444 21.08 6.72 10.18
N ARG A 445 19.95 7.33 9.83
CA ARG A 445 19.10 8.13 10.72
C ARG A 445 17.86 7.36 11.13
N VAL A 446 17.28 6.62 10.20
CA VAL A 446 16.08 5.81 10.42
C VAL A 446 16.42 4.36 10.19
N PHE A 447 16.13 3.54 11.18
CA PHE A 447 16.27 2.09 11.10
C PHE A 447 14.96 1.44 11.53
N GLU A 448 14.38 0.63 10.66
CA GLU A 448 13.18 -0.14 10.93
C GLU A 448 13.48 -1.61 10.70
N PHE A 449 13.21 -2.44 11.70
CA PHE A 449 13.35 -3.88 11.61
C PHE A 449 12.03 -4.52 12.00
N ARG A 450 11.46 -5.30 11.09
CA ARG A 450 10.24 -6.07 11.34
C ARG A 450 10.54 -7.54 11.13
N ASP A 451 10.49 -8.35 12.17
CA ASP A 451 10.44 -9.81 12.00
C ASP A 451 8.99 -10.25 12.11
N LEU A 452 8.44 -10.79 11.02
CA LEU A 452 7.03 -11.16 10.94
C LEU A 452 6.69 -12.41 11.76
N ASN A 453 7.66 -13.10 12.36
CA ASN A 453 7.44 -14.37 13.08
C ASN A 453 7.94 -14.34 14.53
N ALA A 454 8.49 -13.21 14.97
CA ALA A 454 8.87 -13.04 16.35
C ALA A 454 7.69 -12.45 17.15
N ASP A 455 6.96 -13.31 17.86
CA ASP A 455 6.20 -12.90 19.07
C ASP A 455 7.16 -12.51 20.22
N ALA A 456 8.47 -12.70 20.03
CA ALA A 456 9.51 -12.44 21.01
C ALA A 456 9.96 -10.97 21.00
N ASP A 457 10.34 -10.50 22.18
CA ASP A 457 10.68 -9.12 22.56
C ASP A 457 11.88 -8.51 21.80
N VAL A 458 11.70 -8.24 20.51
CA VAL A 458 12.62 -7.47 19.65
C VAL A 458 12.82 -6.05 20.21
N SER A 459 11.90 -5.57 21.04
CA SER A 459 11.98 -4.27 21.73
C SER A 459 13.25 -4.15 22.58
N SER A 460 13.65 -5.21 23.30
CA SER A 460 14.88 -5.21 24.12
C SER A 460 16.15 -5.01 23.28
N LEU A 461 16.22 -5.66 22.12
CA LEU A 461 17.31 -5.52 21.16
C LEU A 461 17.29 -4.12 20.51
N MET A 462 16.10 -3.61 20.15
CA MET A 462 15.96 -2.25 19.60
C MET A 462 16.34 -1.17 20.60
N GLU A 463 15.98 -1.32 21.89
CA GLU A 463 16.41 -0.41 22.96
C GLU A 463 17.93 -0.42 23.15
N GLU A 464 18.57 -1.60 23.20
CA GLU A 464 20.03 -1.73 23.28
C GLU A 464 20.70 -1.06 22.06
N MET A 465 20.10 -1.19 20.88
CA MET A 465 20.61 -0.63 19.64
C MET A 465 20.42 0.89 19.52
N LEU A 466 19.32 1.45 20.04
CA LEU A 466 19.12 2.90 20.13
C LEU A 466 20.09 3.54 21.13
N LYS A 467 20.41 2.85 22.25
CA LYS A 467 21.43 3.28 23.21
C LYS A 467 22.82 3.37 22.58
N ILE A 468 23.19 2.44 21.69
CA ILE A 468 24.49 2.47 20.98
C ILE A 468 24.64 3.72 20.09
N LYS A 469 23.56 4.25 19.50
CA LYS A 469 23.61 5.49 18.71
C LYS A 469 23.46 6.76 19.54
N GLY A 470 22.66 6.72 20.60
CA GLY A 470 22.47 7.85 21.50
C GLY A 470 23.70 8.15 22.37
N GLY A 471 24.54 7.14 22.63
CA GLY A 471 25.75 7.26 23.46
C GLY A 471 26.83 8.18 22.88
N ASP A 472 26.87 8.39 21.56
CA ASP A 472 27.87 9.26 20.91
C ASP A 472 27.41 10.72 20.77
N ILE A 473 26.18 11.07 21.15
CA ILE A 473 25.61 12.42 20.96
C ILE A 473 25.63 13.24 22.27
N ASN A 474 25.92 12.64 23.42
CA ASN A 474 25.69 13.24 24.74
C ASN A 474 26.93 13.34 25.66
N THR A 475 28.10 13.72 25.12
CA THR A 475 29.29 14.05 25.94
C THR A 475 29.59 15.55 26.09
N ASP A 476 28.60 16.42 25.90
CA ASP A 476 28.72 17.88 26.13
C ASP A 476 27.64 18.47 27.05
N LYS A 477 27.21 17.69 28.06
CA LYS A 477 26.34 18.20 29.14
C LYS A 477 26.92 17.86 30.53
N HIS A 478 28.01 18.53 30.88
CA HIS A 478 28.35 18.79 32.28
C HIS A 478 28.62 20.28 32.46
N LYS A 479 27.56 21.01 32.82
CA LYS A 479 27.55 22.14 33.76
C LYS A 479 26.13 22.73 33.75
N ILE A 480 25.69 23.12 34.94
CA ILE A 480 24.37 23.67 35.29
C ILE A 480 23.39 22.57 35.75
N ASP A 481 23.56 22.14 37.00
CA ASP A 481 22.48 21.76 37.90
C ASP A 481 22.91 22.19 39.31
N ASP A 482 22.59 23.44 39.64
CA ASP A 482 22.44 23.92 41.01
C ASP A 482 21.28 24.92 40.95
N ILE A 483 20.41 24.86 41.96
CA ILE A 483 19.23 25.72 42.19
C ILE A 483 17.93 25.18 41.54
N ASN A 484 17.26 24.27 42.25
CA ASN A 484 15.89 24.51 42.77
C ASN A 484 15.37 23.29 43.53
N ASN A 485 15.61 23.29 44.83
CA ASN A 485 14.91 22.46 45.81
C ASN A 485 14.39 23.39 46.91
N SER A 486 13.07 23.58 46.98
CA SER A 486 12.30 23.71 48.22
C SER A 486 10.88 24.22 47.91
N GLY A 487 9.88 23.39 48.23
CA GLY A 487 8.47 23.75 48.09
C GLY A 487 7.51 22.60 48.34
N ARG A 488 7.62 21.94 49.49
CA ARG A 488 6.49 21.29 50.21
C ARG A 488 5.43 22.39 50.49
N GLU A 489 4.11 22.17 50.50
CA GLU A 489 3.32 21.20 51.26
C GLU A 489 1.81 21.37 50.90
N SER A 490 0.97 20.44 51.39
CA SER A 490 -0.51 20.31 51.33
C SER A 490 -1.00 19.23 50.35
N ASP A 491 -1.27 17.99 50.76
CA ASP A 491 -2.16 17.46 51.81
C ASP A 491 -3.65 17.56 51.42
N SER A 492 -4.16 16.49 50.80
CA SER A 492 -5.60 16.15 50.78
C SER A 492 -5.73 14.63 50.69
N GLY A 493 -6.40 14.07 51.68
CA GLY A 493 -6.53 12.63 51.89
C GLY A 493 -7.42 11.96 50.85
N PHE A 494 -7.00 10.77 50.43
CA PHE A 494 -7.81 9.79 49.71
C PHE A 494 -8.19 8.65 50.66
N SER A 495 -9.47 8.32 50.72
CA SER A 495 -9.98 7.19 51.50
C SER A 495 -9.75 5.88 50.75
N GLU A 496 -9.42 4.81 51.48
CA GLU A 496 -9.21 3.43 50.95
C GLU A 496 -10.39 2.87 50.12
N ASP A 497 -11.57 3.49 50.21
CA ASP A 497 -12.75 3.07 49.43
C ASP A 497 -12.71 3.51 47.94
N ASP A 498 -11.91 4.52 47.58
CA ASP A 498 -11.74 4.94 46.18
C ASP A 498 -10.78 4.03 45.40
N GLU A 499 -9.84 3.38 46.09
CA GLU A 499 -8.90 2.42 45.50
C GLU A 499 -9.62 1.11 45.11
N LEU A 500 -10.56 0.66 45.93
CA LEU A 500 -11.39 -0.53 45.64
C LEU A 500 -12.41 -0.28 44.53
N ALA A 501 -12.89 0.96 44.37
CA ALA A 501 -13.74 1.35 43.25
C ALA A 501 -12.95 1.47 41.93
N GLN A 502 -11.71 1.98 41.96
CA GLN A 502 -10.83 2.03 40.79
C GLN A 502 -10.31 0.65 40.38
N VAL A 503 -10.03 -0.26 41.31
CA VAL A 503 -9.67 -1.66 41.02
C VAL A 503 -10.86 -2.42 40.42
N ARG A 504 -12.10 -2.16 40.85
CA ARG A 504 -13.31 -2.74 40.25
C ARG A 504 -13.62 -2.16 38.86
N LYS A 505 -13.33 -0.88 38.62
CA LYS A 505 -13.46 -0.24 37.31
C LYS A 505 -12.39 -0.73 36.33
N ALA A 506 -11.14 -0.81 36.78
CA ALA A 506 -10.01 -1.37 36.01
C ALA A 506 -10.23 -2.86 35.67
N ARG A 507 -10.82 -3.64 36.59
CA ARG A 507 -11.25 -5.03 36.33
C ARG A 507 -12.44 -5.16 35.38
N SER A 508 -13.24 -4.12 35.14
CA SER A 508 -14.31 -4.14 34.14
C SER A 508 -13.84 -3.70 32.74
N GLU A 509 -12.75 -2.93 32.68
CA GLU A 509 -12.17 -2.41 31.43
C GLU A 509 -11.11 -3.35 30.83
N THR A 510 -10.52 -4.27 31.61
CA THR A 510 -9.61 -5.32 31.09
C THR A 510 -10.31 -6.27 30.09
N TRP A 511 -11.63 -6.41 30.18
CA TRP A 511 -12.45 -7.28 29.31
C TRP A 511 -12.82 -6.64 27.97
N ARG A 512 -12.44 -5.38 27.74
CA ARG A 512 -12.65 -4.65 26.48
C ARG A 512 -11.35 -4.49 25.67
N SER A 513 -10.33 -5.29 25.97
CA SER A 513 -9.08 -5.30 25.21
C SER A 513 -9.32 -5.73 23.76
N PRO A 514 -8.98 -4.90 22.76
CA PRO A 514 -9.03 -5.26 21.34
C PRO A 514 -8.19 -6.49 21.00
N ALA A 515 -7.15 -6.78 21.80
CA ALA A 515 -6.29 -7.95 21.63
C ALA A 515 -7.01 -9.25 22.01
N LEU A 516 -7.81 -9.24 23.09
CA LEU A 516 -8.65 -10.38 23.48
C LEU A 516 -9.83 -10.59 22.51
N GLN A 517 -10.41 -9.50 21.99
CA GLN A 517 -11.44 -9.58 20.94
C GLN A 517 -10.88 -10.14 19.63
N SER A 518 -9.65 -9.76 19.25
CA SER A 518 -8.97 -10.30 18.06
C SER A 518 -8.58 -11.78 18.23
N LEU A 519 -8.19 -12.19 19.44
CA LEU A 519 -7.87 -13.60 19.77
C LEU A 519 -9.13 -14.49 19.75
N LEU A 520 -10.27 -13.97 20.23
CA LEU A 520 -11.56 -14.67 20.22
C LEU A 520 -12.16 -14.77 18.81
N ILE A 521 -11.99 -13.74 17.96
CA ILE A 521 -12.42 -13.76 16.56
C ILE A 521 -11.53 -14.68 15.71
N GLY A 522 -10.23 -14.76 16.00
CA GLY A 522 -9.27 -15.61 15.27
C GLY A 522 -9.35 -17.11 15.60
N SER A 523 -9.88 -17.46 16.78
CA SER A 523 -9.93 -18.86 17.26
C SER A 523 -11.31 -19.51 17.15
N GLY A 524 -12.35 -18.73 16.81
CA GLY A 524 -13.76 -19.12 16.94
C GLY A 524 -14.42 -19.85 15.77
N ALA A 525 -13.70 -20.20 14.70
CA ALA A 525 -14.28 -20.90 13.56
C ALA A 525 -13.36 -22.03 13.09
N MET A 526 -13.68 -23.28 13.46
CA MET A 526 -13.15 -24.43 12.73
C MET A 526 -13.91 -24.58 11.41
N LEU A 527 -13.18 -24.45 10.31
CA LEU A 527 -13.70 -24.46 8.95
C LEU A 527 -13.38 -25.81 8.29
N THR A 528 -14.40 -26.64 8.04
CA THR A 528 -14.20 -27.91 7.31
C THR A 528 -14.86 -27.86 5.94
N ASN A 529 -14.05 -27.95 4.88
CA ASN A 529 -14.55 -28.21 3.53
C ASN A 529 -14.69 -29.71 3.31
N ASN A 530 -15.94 -30.20 3.30
CA ASN A 530 -16.37 -31.50 2.77
C ASN A 530 -15.53 -32.74 3.12
N LYS A 531 -15.97 -33.48 4.15
CA LYS A 531 -16.21 -34.94 4.10
C LYS A 531 -16.96 -35.40 5.35
N ASP A 532 -17.77 -36.43 5.17
CA ASP A 532 -18.65 -37.08 6.15
C ASP A 532 -18.04 -37.19 7.56
N LEU A 533 -18.61 -36.48 8.54
CA LEU A 533 -18.18 -36.43 9.95
C LEU A 533 -19.03 -37.33 10.87
N SER A 534 -19.91 -38.16 10.30
CA SER A 534 -20.89 -38.98 11.03
C SER A 534 -20.30 -40.07 11.95
N THR A 535 -18.97 -40.18 12.05
CA THR A 535 -18.26 -41.22 12.82
C THR A 535 -17.21 -40.69 13.80
N LEU A 536 -17.15 -39.39 14.10
CA LEU A 536 -16.16 -38.84 15.04
C LEU A 536 -16.70 -38.76 16.47
N GLU A 537 -15.98 -39.42 17.39
CA GLU A 537 -16.11 -39.23 18.84
C GLU A 537 -15.81 -37.78 19.24
N GLU A 538 -16.37 -37.35 20.37
CA GLU A 538 -16.29 -36.00 20.96
C GLU A 538 -14.90 -35.36 20.78
N GLN A 539 -14.82 -34.31 19.96
CA GLN A 539 -13.57 -33.57 19.78
C GLN A 539 -13.48 -32.46 20.83
N ARG A 540 -12.49 -32.61 21.70
CA ARG A 540 -12.10 -31.61 22.69
C ARG A 540 -10.78 -30.98 22.26
N PHE A 541 -10.75 -29.65 22.24
CA PHE A 541 -9.53 -28.89 21.98
C PHE A 541 -9.19 -28.08 23.22
N ASN A 542 -7.99 -28.31 23.76
CA ASN A 542 -7.47 -27.55 24.88
C ASN A 542 -6.48 -26.51 24.37
N ILE A 543 -6.71 -25.25 24.73
CA ILE A 543 -5.82 -24.14 24.44
C ILE A 543 -5.42 -23.52 25.77
N THR A 544 -4.14 -23.60 26.11
CA THR A 544 -3.58 -22.91 27.27
C THR A 544 -3.11 -21.52 26.85
N THR A 545 -3.60 -20.48 27.52
CA THR A 545 -3.18 -19.09 27.29
C THR A 545 -2.75 -18.44 28.60
N THR A 546 -1.82 -17.48 28.55
CA THR A 546 -1.30 -16.81 29.75
C THR A 546 -1.90 -15.41 29.83
N THR A 547 -2.51 -15.09 30.97
CA THR A 547 -3.09 -13.76 31.21
C THR A 547 -1.98 -12.72 31.39
N ASN A 548 -2.36 -11.43 31.33
CA ASN A 548 -1.43 -10.32 31.59
C ASN A 548 -0.79 -10.37 32.99
N ASP A 549 -1.40 -11.10 33.91
CA ASP A 549 -0.91 -11.29 35.28
C ASP A 549 -0.03 -12.55 35.42
N GLY A 550 0.26 -13.26 34.32
CA GLY A 550 1.13 -14.44 34.28
C GLY A 550 0.45 -15.76 34.64
N GLU A 551 -0.87 -15.77 34.89
CA GLU A 551 -1.62 -17.00 35.16
C GLU A 551 -1.97 -17.72 33.86
N ASN A 552 -1.71 -19.02 33.80
CA ASN A 552 -2.17 -19.86 32.70
C ASN A 552 -3.65 -20.20 32.89
N VAL A 553 -4.45 -19.98 31.84
CA VAL A 553 -5.87 -20.34 31.76
C VAL A 553 -6.02 -21.37 30.66
N ASP A 554 -6.62 -22.50 31.01
CA ASP A 554 -6.96 -23.55 30.05
C ASP A 554 -8.37 -23.29 29.51
N ILE A 555 -8.46 -23.15 28.20
CA ILE A 555 -9.72 -23.00 27.47
C ILE A 555 -10.02 -24.34 26.80
N GLU A 556 -11.13 -24.96 27.18
CA GLU A 556 -11.64 -26.19 26.58
C GLU A 556 -12.75 -25.82 25.57
N TRP A 557 -12.52 -26.14 24.29
CA TRP A 557 -13.54 -26.04 23.25
C TRP A 557 -14.18 -27.41 23.05
N ILE A 558 -15.51 -27.47 23.21
CA ILE A 558 -16.28 -28.71 23.08
C ILE A 558 -17.22 -28.56 21.88
N MET A 559 -17.05 -29.45 20.89
CA MET A 559 -18.01 -29.64 19.80
C MET A 559 -19.06 -30.67 20.24
N PRO A 560 -20.31 -30.27 20.54
CA PRO A 560 -21.29 -31.22 21.03
C PRO A 560 -21.72 -32.19 19.92
N THR A 561 -21.74 -33.48 20.25
CA THR A 561 -22.23 -34.58 19.39
C THR A 561 -23.65 -35.03 19.76
N GLN A 562 -24.34 -34.29 20.63
CA GLN A 562 -25.51 -34.81 21.33
C GLN A 562 -26.73 -34.93 20.41
N LYS A 563 -27.35 -36.12 20.41
CA LYS A 563 -28.76 -36.25 20.03
C LYS A 563 -29.59 -35.57 21.12
N TRP A 564 -30.40 -34.61 20.70
CA TRP A 564 -31.38 -33.86 21.49
C TRP A 564 -32.14 -34.76 22.50
N ASP A 565 -31.98 -34.49 23.80
CA ASP A 565 -32.87 -34.99 24.85
C ASP A 565 -33.80 -33.84 25.28
N PRO A 566 -35.10 -33.88 24.96
CA PRO A 566 -36.04 -32.78 25.22
C PRO A 566 -36.34 -32.52 26.72
N LYS A 567 -35.64 -33.19 27.65
CA LYS A 567 -35.92 -33.11 29.10
C LYS A 567 -35.01 -32.17 29.89
N THR A 568 -33.88 -31.74 29.35
CA THR A 568 -32.98 -30.76 30.00
C THR A 568 -33.29 -29.37 29.45
N ASN A 569 -34.13 -28.63 30.17
CA ASN A 569 -34.76 -27.40 29.69
C ASN A 569 -34.12 -26.15 30.30
N ASP A 570 -32.87 -25.89 29.92
CA ASP A 570 -32.15 -24.63 30.07
C ASP A 570 -31.73 -24.19 28.66
N GLY A 571 -32.50 -23.26 28.08
CA GLY A 571 -32.50 -22.93 26.64
C GLY A 571 -31.19 -22.42 26.02
N SER A 572 -30.04 -22.55 26.68
CA SER A 572 -28.70 -22.34 26.12
C SER A 572 -28.22 -23.50 25.25
N ASP A 573 -28.68 -24.73 25.50
CA ASP A 573 -28.11 -25.93 24.87
C ASP A 573 -28.71 -26.26 23.49
N ALA A 574 -29.79 -25.59 23.08
CA ALA A 574 -30.50 -25.87 21.83
C ALA A 574 -29.81 -25.33 20.56
N LEU A 575 -28.89 -24.37 20.69
CA LEU A 575 -28.21 -23.73 19.54
C LEU A 575 -26.85 -24.35 19.19
N LEU A 576 -26.32 -25.17 20.09
CA LEU A 576 -24.98 -25.72 19.98
C LEU A 576 -25.03 -27.02 19.17
N GLY A 577 -24.32 -27.07 18.05
CA GLY A 577 -24.27 -28.23 17.17
C GLY A 577 -25.24 -28.23 15.99
N GLU A 578 -26.17 -27.27 15.87
CA GLU A 578 -27.00 -27.14 14.66
C GLU A 578 -26.20 -26.53 13.49
N ARG A 579 -26.46 -27.05 12.28
CA ARG A 579 -25.78 -26.65 11.06
C ARG A 579 -26.69 -25.77 10.23
N TRP A 580 -26.25 -24.56 9.96
CA TRP A 580 -27.00 -23.56 9.20
C TRP A 580 -26.32 -23.32 7.85
N GLU A 581 -27.08 -23.16 6.77
CA GLU A 581 -26.51 -22.65 5.53
C GLU A 581 -26.12 -21.17 5.73
N SER A 582 -24.95 -20.78 5.22
CA SER A 582 -24.42 -19.41 5.39
C SER A 582 -25.36 -18.38 4.76
N TYR A 583 -26.08 -18.74 3.70
CA TYR A 583 -27.07 -17.85 3.09
C TYR A 583 -28.22 -17.50 4.05
N ASP A 584 -28.74 -18.47 4.80
CA ASP A 584 -29.88 -18.26 5.71
C ASP A 584 -29.51 -17.38 6.92
N LEU A 585 -28.24 -17.42 7.34
CA LEU A 585 -27.76 -16.62 8.47
C LEU A 585 -27.48 -15.15 8.11
N PHE A 586 -27.15 -14.86 6.85
CA PHE A 586 -26.59 -13.57 6.44
C PHE A 586 -27.45 -12.78 5.45
N ASN A 587 -28.62 -13.27 5.06
CA ASN A 587 -29.50 -12.57 4.11
C ASN A 587 -30.57 -11.74 4.84
N GLU A 588 -30.68 -10.44 4.54
CA GLU A 588 -31.60 -9.51 5.22
C GLU A 588 -33.08 -9.63 4.79
N ASP A 589 -33.38 -10.41 3.76
CA ASP A 589 -34.73 -10.58 3.19
C ASP A 589 -35.58 -11.65 3.89
N PHE A 590 -35.22 -12.07 5.12
CA PHE A 590 -36.11 -12.90 5.94
C PHE A 590 -37.28 -12.03 6.44
N ASP A 591 -38.31 -11.90 5.60
CA ASP A 591 -39.52 -11.15 5.89
C ASP A 591 -40.30 -11.85 7.02
N THR A 592 -40.06 -11.42 8.25
CA THR A 592 -40.73 -11.91 9.48
C THR A 592 -42.25 -11.73 9.48
N LYS A 593 -42.86 -11.22 8.41
CA LYS A 593 -44.29 -10.92 8.35
C LYS A 593 -45.19 -12.12 8.08
N ASP A 594 -44.71 -13.19 7.44
CA ASP A 594 -45.59 -14.32 7.05
C ASP A 594 -45.57 -15.53 8.00
N GLU A 595 -44.65 -15.60 8.98
CA GLU A 595 -44.62 -16.70 9.97
C GLU A 595 -44.84 -16.26 11.43
N THR A 596 -44.95 -14.95 11.73
CA THR A 596 -45.11 -14.46 13.11
C THR A 596 -46.55 -14.51 13.65
N GLU A 597 -47.54 -14.95 12.88
CA GLU A 597 -48.89 -15.21 13.43
C GLU A 597 -48.93 -16.40 14.42
N GLY A 598 -47.85 -17.19 14.54
CA GLY A 598 -47.77 -18.32 15.48
C GLY A 598 -46.86 -18.13 16.70
N ILE A 599 -45.94 -17.17 16.70
CA ILE A 599 -44.86 -17.09 17.71
C ILE A 599 -45.25 -16.11 18.82
N ARG A 600 -45.79 -16.63 19.93
CA ARG A 600 -46.28 -15.85 21.08
C ARG A 600 -45.25 -15.60 22.20
N ASN A 601 -43.99 -16.00 22.06
CA ASN A 601 -43.01 -15.86 23.14
C ASN A 601 -41.94 -14.81 22.81
N GLY A 602 -41.90 -13.73 23.60
CA GLY A 602 -40.91 -12.65 23.48
C GLY A 602 -39.46 -13.10 23.63
N GLU A 603 -39.20 -14.29 24.19
CA GLU A 603 -37.86 -14.88 24.29
C GLU A 603 -37.28 -15.28 22.92
N GLU A 604 -38.09 -15.68 21.93
CA GLU A 604 -37.57 -16.01 20.60
C GLU A 604 -37.12 -14.76 19.84
N ILE A 605 -37.82 -13.64 20.01
CA ILE A 605 -37.46 -12.36 19.38
C ILE A 605 -36.13 -11.84 19.96
N GLU A 606 -35.93 -11.92 21.29
CA GLU A 606 -34.66 -11.55 21.92
C GLU A 606 -33.50 -12.46 21.49
N ARG A 607 -33.76 -13.77 21.30
CA ARG A 607 -32.77 -14.73 20.77
C ARG A 607 -32.32 -14.38 19.36
N TYR A 608 -33.25 -14.06 18.47
CA TYR A 608 -32.94 -13.65 17.09
C TYR A 608 -32.19 -12.30 17.05
N GLU A 609 -32.53 -11.36 17.92
CA GLU A 609 -31.82 -10.08 18.00
C GLU A 609 -30.36 -10.26 18.48
N LEU A 610 -30.11 -11.16 19.42
CA LEU A 610 -28.77 -11.45 19.93
C LEU A 610 -27.87 -12.05 18.85
N ILE A 611 -28.39 -13.01 18.08
CA ILE A 611 -27.69 -13.63 16.94
C ILE A 611 -27.42 -12.59 15.86
N ARG A 612 -28.41 -11.78 15.49
CA ARG A 612 -28.23 -10.70 14.50
C ARG A 612 -27.15 -9.70 14.94
N ARG A 613 -27.12 -9.32 16.21
CA ARG A 613 -26.06 -8.44 16.76
C ARG A 613 -24.69 -9.10 16.68
N PHE A 614 -24.58 -10.38 17.05
CA PHE A 614 -23.32 -11.13 16.95
C PHE A 614 -22.81 -11.23 15.50
N LEU A 615 -23.71 -11.55 14.56
CA LEU A 615 -23.37 -11.69 13.14
C LEU A 615 -22.99 -10.36 12.48
N ASN A 616 -23.55 -9.23 12.93
CA ASN A 616 -23.13 -7.89 12.48
C ASN A 616 -21.68 -7.55 12.85
N PHE A 617 -21.06 -8.25 13.80
CA PHE A 617 -19.66 -8.08 14.17
C PHE A 617 -18.71 -8.99 13.38
N ILE A 618 -19.22 -9.95 12.60
CA ILE A 618 -18.42 -10.91 11.85
C ILE A 618 -18.51 -10.60 10.35
N THR A 619 -17.37 -10.46 9.68
CA THR A 619 -17.33 -10.33 8.21
C THR A 619 -17.28 -11.73 7.60
N PRO A 620 -18.29 -12.19 6.84
CA PRO A 620 -18.27 -13.55 6.32
C PRO A 620 -17.16 -13.69 5.25
N PRO A 621 -16.28 -14.70 5.34
CA PRO A 621 -15.42 -15.05 4.22
C PRO A 621 -16.27 -15.60 3.07
N GLN A 622 -16.02 -15.11 1.85
CA GLN A 622 -16.85 -15.29 0.64
C GLN A 622 -17.09 -16.75 0.17
N GLN A 623 -16.66 -17.77 0.90
CA GLN A 623 -16.68 -19.18 0.48
C GLN A 623 -17.35 -20.14 1.47
N LEU A 624 -17.98 -19.65 2.54
CA LEU A 624 -18.68 -20.53 3.48
C LEU A 624 -20.03 -20.96 2.94
N LYS A 625 -20.28 -22.28 2.99
CA LYS A 625 -21.58 -22.88 2.69
C LYS A 625 -22.39 -23.12 3.96
N THR A 626 -21.75 -23.55 5.06
CA THR A 626 -22.45 -23.85 6.32
C THR A 626 -21.68 -23.35 7.54
N VAL A 627 -22.41 -22.96 8.59
CA VAL A 627 -21.89 -22.53 9.90
C VAL A 627 -22.44 -23.46 11.00
N GLN A 628 -21.60 -23.83 11.98
CA GLN A 628 -21.99 -24.60 13.16
C GLN A 628 -21.35 -23.98 14.41
N LEU A 629 -22.13 -23.76 15.46
CA LEU A 629 -21.68 -23.13 16.71
C LEU A 629 -21.29 -24.19 17.75
N GLY A 630 -20.14 -24.01 18.39
CA GLY A 630 -19.62 -24.88 19.47
C GLY A 630 -19.63 -24.21 20.84
N GLN A 631 -19.38 -24.97 21.91
CA GLN A 631 -19.37 -24.46 23.29
C GLN A 631 -17.95 -24.13 23.75
N LEU A 632 -17.77 -22.94 24.32
CA LEU A 632 -16.51 -22.51 24.93
C LEU A 632 -16.60 -22.67 26.45
N ARG A 633 -15.69 -23.44 27.05
CA ARG A 633 -15.60 -23.61 28.51
C ARG A 633 -14.27 -23.08 29.02
N PHE A 634 -14.33 -22.22 30.03
CA PHE A 634 -13.13 -21.78 30.74
C PHE A 634 -12.88 -22.73 31.91
N CYS A 635 -11.77 -23.45 31.86
CA CYS A 635 -11.31 -24.30 32.95
C CYS A 635 -10.35 -23.49 33.82
N ARG A 636 -10.59 -23.50 35.12
CA ARG A 636 -9.81 -22.73 36.10
C ARG A 636 -8.95 -23.65 36.93
#